data_AF-A0A2M6X4R4-F1
#
_entry.id   AF-A0A2M6X4R4-F1
#
_cell.length_a   1.000
_cell.length_b   1.000
_cell.length_c   1.000
_cell.angle_alpha   90.00
_cell.angle_beta   90.00
_cell.angle_gamma   90.00
#
_symmetry.space_group_name_H-M   'P 1'
#
loop_
_entity.id
_entity.type
_entity.pdbx_description
1 polymer ?
#
loop_
_entity_poly.entity_id
_entity_poly.type
_entity_poly.pdbx_seq_one_letter_code
_entity_poly.pdbx_strand_id
1 'polypeptide(L)'
;MIVCKIHFVSHKWPGQGNIVGFVSWGNMILVRSVFVLLVALAFQSTSEAKLSKSCKNLLRLAKADPRTSRAIAFNQRDNLALEDYKLRSEQDQKDRRDLVSIAKEDTLRKQVVRAALADLRRKSNVLESELKLNKSNIVDVLGVGMGIHMSIASNTLSRARPDLRFLIVEESDLVASTFAKGAIFQLNSPNRPSVGGTEKKLGKGNLNELINGIVQVPDLSAQKYPPAQTLADAATLNQSVNSSEVLFNYRVTRVEDRLSVFSNWPARYRVTLTQAETSQEVIVYANVIIDGGGLGVPKVLRQIQPEYESQREQSLIDKSFMPDITTTEDARTRFSNSKTPLREYSDKVVAIVGGGPRSGDSSKVFIELLDRLEDGAYYGKDKAQIRNARKIVWIGADIEDCLNFVSNAKVRYAGIAGGLKKFFSGVVDKGEIQPVPGRLTRVKRLKNQQWKLEVTRQDGSTTTQVVDKVIFGTGYDSNAAEKYTSLLDRDHNGVPFNGDNPLSRSEVLQRIEGKIDGVTTLVSKRLSIPANQRRTEVSQEIYFVGSGFVLADPQDLVGLQVNRLAIALLGPKTAALAALIAESAQALNSEKPDYSPITRIPFLSENVKASSPRMTLRSRANYNEAEPYDELYLTAKFFGILKEFSFETDDEYQFEVKRFRSGYFVTESKGIAKVTYDTLSLQMQQDTDFIDLLDSLIGAGSPRSSVNLRFRSNKRGNIIFDSLYLSFEK
;
A
#
# COMPACT_ATOMS: atom_id res chain seq x y z
N MET A 1 18.03 20.51 45.43
CA MET A 1 19.24 19.68 45.55
C MET A 1 19.14 18.94 46.88
N ILE A 2 18.58 17.74 46.89
CA ILE A 2 18.49 16.88 48.09
C ILE A 2 19.48 15.74 47.85
N VAL A 3 20.54 15.69 48.65
CA VAL A 3 21.58 14.64 48.59
C VAL A 3 21.19 13.56 49.60
N CYS A 4 20.66 12.42 49.13
CA CYS A 4 20.51 11.23 49.96
C CYS A 4 21.86 10.51 50.06
N LYS A 5 22.44 10.51 51.26
CA LYS A 5 23.67 9.77 51.60
C LYS A 5 23.26 8.37 52.06
N ILE A 6 23.55 7.36 51.25
CA ILE A 6 23.38 5.94 51.65
C ILE A 6 24.65 5.51 52.37
N HIS A 7 24.55 5.25 53.67
CA HIS A 7 25.63 4.65 54.46
C HIS A 7 25.57 3.12 54.35
N PHE A 8 26.64 2.51 53.86
CA PHE A 8 26.88 1.07 53.95
C PHE A 8 27.61 0.76 55.27
N VAL A 9 26.97 -0.01 56.14
CA VAL A 9 27.61 -0.59 57.33
C VAL A 9 28.03 -2.02 56.97
N SER A 10 29.34 -2.29 56.92
CA SER A 10 29.85 -3.67 56.78
C SER A 10 30.08 -4.28 58.16
N HIS A 11 29.32 -5.29 58.53
CA HIS A 11 29.70 -6.17 59.64
C HIS A 11 30.63 -7.28 59.12
N LYS A 12 31.83 -7.37 59.70
CA LYS A 12 32.74 -8.50 59.51
C LYS A 12 32.28 -9.67 60.37
N TRP A 13 32.09 -10.84 59.76
CA TRP A 13 32.09 -12.13 60.43
C TRP A 13 33.43 -12.85 60.16
N PRO A 14 34.06 -13.49 61.15
CA PRO A 14 35.27 -14.27 60.93
C PRO A 14 34.93 -15.74 60.68
N GLY A 15 35.51 -16.31 59.62
CA GLY A 15 35.64 -17.77 59.47
C GLY A 15 34.97 -18.35 58.23
N GLN A 16 35.78 -19.11 57.49
CA GLN A 16 35.45 -20.07 56.42
C GLN A 16 35.38 -19.55 54.98
N GLY A 17 36.43 -19.88 54.22
CA GLY A 17 36.34 -20.77 53.05
C GLY A 17 35.79 -20.19 51.75
N ASN A 18 36.65 -20.18 50.73
CA ASN A 18 36.38 -19.88 49.32
C ASN A 18 34.97 -20.22 48.82
N ILE A 19 34.20 -19.19 48.44
CA ILE A 19 33.10 -19.29 47.49
C ILE A 19 33.28 -18.18 46.45
N VAL A 20 33.65 -18.57 45.22
CA VAL A 20 33.53 -17.73 44.04
C VAL A 20 32.04 -17.61 43.72
N GLY A 21 31.42 -16.50 44.13
CA GLY A 21 29.97 -16.29 44.07
C GLY A 21 29.57 -15.12 43.18
N PHE A 22 28.90 -15.45 42.07
CA PHE A 22 27.86 -14.70 41.37
C PHE A 22 27.60 -13.24 41.80
N VAL A 23 27.99 -12.30 40.94
CA VAL A 23 27.42 -10.95 40.92
C VAL A 23 25.98 -11.05 40.40
N SER A 24 25.01 -10.73 41.25
CA SER A 24 23.59 -11.02 41.02
C SER A 24 22.94 -10.11 39.96
N TRP A 25 22.16 -10.75 39.08
CA TRP A 25 21.25 -10.12 38.12
C TRP A 25 20.20 -9.19 38.76
N GLY A 26 19.97 -9.28 40.08
CA GLY A 26 18.99 -8.49 40.81
C GLY A 26 19.28 -6.99 40.81
N ASN A 27 20.57 -6.60 40.85
CA ASN A 27 20.95 -5.19 40.93
C ASN A 27 20.77 -4.43 39.60
N MET A 28 20.87 -5.12 38.44
CA MET A 28 20.57 -4.51 37.14
C MET A 28 19.06 -4.28 36.92
N ILE A 29 18.22 -5.15 37.48
CA ILE A 29 16.76 -5.03 37.37
C ILE A 29 16.26 -3.87 38.24
N LEU A 30 16.80 -3.72 39.45
CA LEU A 30 16.41 -2.62 40.35
C LEU A 30 16.79 -1.24 39.77
N VAL A 31 17.99 -1.10 39.20
CA VAL A 31 18.44 0.15 38.56
C VAL A 31 17.61 0.48 37.32
N ARG A 32 17.23 -0.52 36.50
CA ARG A 32 16.33 -0.31 35.35
C ARG A 32 14.92 0.10 35.80
N SER A 33 14.38 -0.53 36.83
CA SER A 33 13.03 -0.22 37.32
C SER A 33 12.95 1.15 38.00
N VAL A 34 13.97 1.54 38.77
CA VAL A 34 14.04 2.87 39.40
C VAL A 34 14.30 3.97 38.37
N PHE A 35 15.06 3.70 37.30
CA PHE A 35 15.26 4.64 36.20
C PHE A 35 13.98 4.83 35.36
N VAL A 36 13.21 3.76 35.14
CA VAL A 36 11.88 3.85 34.49
C VAL A 36 10.88 4.63 35.35
N LEU A 37 10.93 4.48 36.68
CA LEU A 37 10.04 5.18 37.62
C LEU A 37 10.40 6.67 37.78
N LEU A 38 11.70 7.02 37.80
CA LEU A 38 12.15 8.42 37.91
C LEU A 38 11.94 9.23 36.62
N VAL A 39 11.90 8.57 35.46
CA VAL A 39 11.60 9.21 34.16
C VAL A 39 10.11 9.52 33.99
N ALA A 40 9.22 8.82 34.70
CA ALA A 40 7.78 9.12 34.70
C ALA A 40 7.44 10.44 35.44
N LEU A 41 8.32 10.93 36.32
CA LEU A 41 8.06 12.07 37.21
C LEU A 41 8.61 13.42 36.72
N ALA A 42 9.40 13.48 35.65
CA ALA A 42 9.99 14.72 35.17
C ALA A 42 9.14 15.41 34.07
N PHE A 43 8.16 16.23 34.49
CA PHE A 43 7.36 17.12 33.65
C PHE A 43 7.60 18.60 33.99
N GLN A 44 7.93 19.44 33.00
CA GLN A 44 7.24 20.70 32.66
C GLN A 44 7.91 21.48 31.50
N SER A 45 7.05 22.06 30.63
CA SER A 45 7.21 23.29 29.82
C SER A 45 8.37 23.45 28.79
N THR A 46 8.04 23.42 27.49
CA THR A 46 8.10 24.56 26.50
C THR A 46 7.87 24.06 25.07
N SER A 47 7.25 24.91 24.26
CA SER A 47 6.86 24.74 22.86
C SER A 47 8.06 24.87 21.91
N GLU A 48 8.18 23.91 20.98
CA GLU A 48 8.55 24.10 19.56
C GLU A 48 8.76 22.74 18.86
N ALA A 49 8.36 22.64 17.59
CA ALA A 49 8.36 21.52 16.61
C ALA A 49 7.10 20.62 16.55
N LYS A 50 6.70 20.20 15.34
CA LYS A 50 5.48 19.42 15.02
C LYS A 50 5.55 17.95 15.45
N LEU A 51 6.73 17.41 15.75
CA LEU A 51 6.86 16.07 16.32
C LEU A 51 6.09 15.98 17.64
N SER A 52 5.33 14.90 17.83
CA SER A 52 4.65 14.67 19.10
C SER A 52 5.65 14.69 20.26
N LYS A 53 5.23 15.19 21.43
CA LYS A 53 6.07 15.22 22.63
C LYS A 53 6.66 13.82 22.92
N SER A 54 5.89 12.76 22.65
CA SER A 54 6.32 11.37 22.77
C SER A 54 7.41 10.99 21.77
N CYS A 55 7.29 11.37 20.49
CA CYS A 55 8.33 11.13 19.48
C CYS A 55 9.62 11.91 19.78
N LYS A 56 9.51 13.17 20.22
CA LYS A 56 10.68 13.95 20.66
C LYS A 56 11.38 13.32 21.85
N ASN A 57 10.61 12.81 22.81
CA ASN A 57 11.16 12.14 23.98
C ASN A 57 11.84 10.81 23.60
N LEU A 58 11.25 10.03 22.69
CA LEU A 58 11.91 8.85 22.13
C LEU A 58 13.19 9.22 21.37
N LEU A 59 13.18 10.28 20.56
CA LEU A 59 14.38 10.77 19.89
C LEU A 59 15.46 11.19 20.91
N ARG A 60 15.09 11.87 22.00
CA ARG A 60 16.02 12.22 23.08
C ARG A 60 16.58 10.99 23.79
N LEU A 61 15.73 10.01 24.11
CA LEU A 61 16.14 8.75 24.76
C LEU A 61 17.04 7.91 23.84
N ALA A 62 16.68 7.81 22.56
CA ALA A 62 17.45 7.11 21.54
C ALA A 62 18.82 7.79 21.32
N LYS A 63 18.89 9.13 21.37
CA LYS A 63 20.15 9.90 21.34
C LYS A 63 20.98 9.75 22.62
N ALA A 64 20.35 9.43 23.76
CA ALA A 64 21.04 9.22 25.03
C ALA A 64 21.68 7.83 25.16
N ASP A 65 21.14 6.81 24.48
CA ASP A 65 21.79 5.49 24.39
C ASP A 65 22.98 5.53 23.41
N PRO A 66 24.22 5.26 23.83
CA PRO A 66 25.39 5.42 22.96
C PRO A 66 25.39 4.55 21.69
N ARG A 67 24.79 3.35 21.74
CA ARG A 67 24.71 2.45 20.57
C ARG A 67 23.68 2.96 19.57
N THR A 68 22.50 3.32 20.06
CA THR A 68 21.41 3.88 19.27
C THR A 68 21.79 5.25 18.70
N SER A 69 22.45 6.10 19.50
CA SER A 69 22.97 7.40 19.09
C SER A 69 24.01 7.28 17.97
N ARG A 70 24.93 6.30 18.05
CA ARG A 70 25.86 6.00 16.94
C ARG A 70 25.13 5.50 15.69
N ALA A 71 24.11 4.65 15.84
CA ALA A 71 23.30 4.19 14.72
C ALA A 71 22.51 5.33 14.06
N ILE A 72 21.92 6.22 14.86
CA ILE A 72 21.25 7.44 14.39
C ILE A 72 22.25 8.36 13.69
N ALA A 73 23.41 8.62 14.28
CA ALA A 73 24.44 9.47 13.69
C ALA A 73 25.01 8.87 12.38
N PHE A 74 25.18 7.56 12.32
CA PHE A 74 25.56 6.84 11.11
C PHE A 74 24.49 6.97 10.03
N ASN A 75 23.22 6.71 10.37
CA ASN A 75 22.10 6.89 9.47
C ASN A 75 21.96 8.34 8.99
N GLN A 76 22.22 9.32 9.86
CA GLN A 76 22.19 10.74 9.50
C GLN A 76 23.31 11.12 8.53
N ARG A 77 24.48 10.48 8.61
CA ARG A 77 25.57 10.65 7.63
C ARG A 77 25.24 10.02 6.28
N ASP A 78 24.67 8.81 6.27
CA ASP A 78 24.16 8.18 5.04
C ASP A 78 23.01 8.98 4.40
N ASN A 79 22.22 9.67 5.22
CA ASN A 79 21.08 10.47 4.79
C ASN A 79 21.45 11.81 4.13
N LEU A 80 22.74 12.16 4.00
CA LEU A 80 23.18 13.28 3.15
C LEU A 80 22.83 13.05 1.67
N ALA A 81 22.53 11.80 1.26
CA ALA A 81 21.99 11.46 -0.06
C ALA A 81 20.45 11.63 -0.19
N LEU A 82 19.72 11.98 0.89
CA LEU A 82 18.26 12.20 0.84
C LEU A 82 17.86 13.62 0.39
N GLU A 83 18.82 14.48 0.02
CA GLU A 83 18.59 15.86 -0.43
C GLU A 83 17.82 15.96 -1.77
N ASP A 84 17.67 14.84 -2.51
CA ASP A 84 16.95 14.82 -3.80
C ASP A 84 15.42 14.91 -3.69
N TYR A 85 14.84 14.74 -2.51
CA TYR A 85 13.41 15.01 -2.32
C TYR A 85 13.19 16.49 -2.05
N LYS A 86 12.67 17.21 -3.04
CA LYS A 86 12.23 18.62 -2.90
C LYS A 86 11.03 18.74 -1.94
N LEU A 87 11.27 18.56 -0.64
CA LEU A 87 10.32 18.94 0.40
C LEU A 87 10.20 20.47 0.42
N ARG A 88 8.97 20.97 0.55
CA ARG A 88 8.66 22.40 0.38
C ARG A 88 9.10 23.29 1.54
N SER A 89 9.29 22.73 2.74
CA SER A 89 9.66 23.49 3.93
C SER A 89 10.88 22.91 4.67
N GLU A 90 11.70 23.78 5.27
CA GLU A 90 12.83 23.38 6.12
C GLU A 90 12.38 22.51 7.30
N GLN A 91 11.18 22.78 7.84
CA GLN A 91 10.60 22.01 8.93
C GLN A 91 10.26 20.57 8.50
N ASP A 92 9.70 20.37 7.30
CA ASP A 92 9.44 19.02 6.77
C ASP A 92 10.74 18.25 6.53
N GLN A 93 11.79 18.93 6.05
CA GLN A 93 13.11 18.32 5.88
C GLN A 93 13.72 17.92 7.23
N LYS A 94 13.54 18.75 8.26
CA LYS A 94 13.98 18.44 9.62
C LYS A 94 13.19 17.26 10.20
N ASP A 95 11.86 17.28 10.13
CA ASP A 95 11.00 16.21 10.64
C ASP A 95 11.27 14.89 9.92
N ARG A 96 11.47 14.92 8.59
CA ARG A 96 11.90 13.73 7.84
C ARG A 96 13.23 13.19 8.34
N ARG A 97 14.27 14.03 8.43
CA ARG A 97 15.61 13.62 8.87
C ARG A 97 15.54 12.95 10.25
N ASP A 98 14.82 13.56 11.18
CA ASP A 98 14.66 13.01 12.52
C ASP A 98 13.90 11.69 12.52
N LEU A 99 12.73 11.61 11.85
CA LEU A 99 11.92 10.39 11.82
C LEU A 99 12.61 9.23 11.11
N VAL A 100 13.16 9.47 9.91
CA VAL A 100 13.83 8.44 9.11
C VAL A 100 15.07 7.91 9.84
N SER A 101 15.85 8.79 10.47
CA SER A 101 17.07 8.36 11.17
C SER A 101 16.82 7.35 12.29
N ILE A 102 15.66 7.43 12.96
CA ILE A 102 15.26 6.49 14.00
C ILE A 102 14.49 5.29 13.42
N ALA A 103 13.62 5.52 12.43
CA ALA A 103 12.71 4.50 11.91
C ALA A 103 13.33 3.58 10.84
N LYS A 104 14.58 3.84 10.42
CA LYS A 104 15.32 2.97 9.48
C LYS A 104 15.63 1.59 10.09
N GLU A 105 15.89 1.52 11.40
CA GLU A 105 16.11 0.25 12.11
C GLU A 105 14.77 -0.32 12.62
N ASP A 106 14.53 -1.63 12.45
CA ASP A 106 13.21 -2.25 12.68
C ASP A 106 12.76 -2.19 14.15
N THR A 107 13.67 -2.41 15.10
CA THR A 107 13.36 -2.38 16.54
C THR A 107 12.95 -0.99 17.00
N LEU A 108 13.72 0.03 16.61
CA LEU A 108 13.45 1.44 16.90
C LEU A 108 12.20 1.92 16.16
N ARG A 109 12.01 1.52 14.90
CA ARG A 109 10.80 1.80 14.13
C ARG A 109 9.56 1.38 14.88
N LYS A 110 9.50 0.13 15.36
CA LYS A 110 8.37 -0.38 16.14
C LYS A 110 8.07 0.48 17.37
N GLN A 111 9.10 0.98 18.05
CA GLN A 111 8.92 1.86 19.22
C GLN A 111 8.40 3.25 18.82
N VAL A 112 8.95 3.87 17.77
CA VAL A 112 8.51 5.19 17.31
C VAL A 112 7.09 5.14 16.76
N VAL A 113 6.76 4.13 15.95
CA VAL A 113 5.40 3.90 15.42
C VAL A 113 4.41 3.70 16.57
N ARG A 114 4.77 2.90 17.59
CA ARG A 114 3.92 2.71 18.78
C ARG A 114 3.67 4.02 19.53
N ALA A 115 4.69 4.86 19.69
CA ALA A 115 4.52 6.17 20.34
C ALA A 115 3.74 7.17 19.49
N ALA A 116 3.90 7.13 18.16
CA ALA A 116 3.10 7.90 17.23
C ALA A 116 1.61 7.52 17.33
N LEU A 117 1.29 6.22 17.33
CA LEU A 117 -0.08 5.73 17.53
C LEU A 117 -0.64 6.13 18.90
N ALA A 118 0.16 6.01 19.97
CA ALA A 118 -0.27 6.42 21.31
C ALA A 118 -0.59 7.92 21.39
N ASP A 119 0.18 8.77 20.69
CA ASP A 119 -0.12 10.21 20.58
C ASP A 119 -1.43 10.47 19.81
N LEU A 120 -1.62 9.81 18.67
CA LEU A 120 -2.85 9.93 17.89
C LEU A 120 -4.08 9.46 18.70
N ARG A 121 -3.98 8.35 19.43
CA ARG A 121 -5.05 7.86 20.32
C ARG A 121 -5.36 8.84 21.45
N ARG A 122 -4.34 9.43 22.07
CA ARG A 122 -4.55 10.46 23.09
C ARG A 122 -5.29 11.67 22.52
N LYS A 123 -4.90 12.15 21.33
CA LYS A 123 -5.60 13.25 20.64
C LYS A 123 -7.04 12.87 20.30
N SER A 124 -7.26 11.64 19.83
CA SER A 124 -8.59 11.07 19.58
C SER A 124 -9.47 11.08 20.84
N ASN A 125 -8.95 10.67 22.00
CA ASN A 125 -9.72 10.65 23.25
C ASN A 125 -10.11 12.06 23.73
N VAL A 126 -9.22 13.04 23.52
CA VAL A 126 -9.54 14.46 23.79
C VAL A 126 -10.66 14.92 22.89
N LEU A 127 -10.56 14.65 21.59
CA LEU A 127 -11.58 14.99 20.60
C LEU A 127 -12.92 14.29 20.90
N GLU A 128 -12.91 13.02 21.28
CA GLU A 128 -14.10 12.27 21.70
C GLU A 128 -14.80 12.96 22.89
N SER A 129 -14.02 13.39 23.88
CA SER A 129 -14.55 14.11 25.04
C SER A 129 -15.17 15.45 24.63
N GLU A 130 -14.55 16.18 23.70
CA GLU A 130 -15.10 17.42 23.15
C GLU A 130 -16.39 17.21 22.35
N LEU A 131 -16.48 16.11 21.60
CA LEU A 131 -17.69 15.70 20.87
C LEU A 131 -18.85 15.36 21.81
N LYS A 132 -18.56 14.63 22.89
CA LYS A 132 -19.58 14.24 23.90
C LYS A 132 -20.14 15.42 24.69
N LEU A 133 -19.38 16.52 24.82
CA LEU A 133 -19.82 17.74 25.50
C LEU A 133 -20.77 18.63 24.66
N ASN A 134 -21.36 18.08 23.59
CA ASN A 134 -22.35 18.74 22.72
C ASN A 134 -21.90 20.07 22.10
N LYS A 135 -20.60 20.28 21.92
CA LYS A 135 -20.12 21.34 21.02
C LYS A 135 -20.43 20.89 19.59
N SER A 136 -21.17 21.71 18.85
CA SER A 136 -21.44 21.49 17.43
C SER A 136 -20.11 21.40 16.68
N ASN A 137 -19.61 20.18 16.47
CA ASN A 137 -18.29 19.97 15.88
C ASN A 137 -18.42 20.12 14.38
N ILE A 138 -18.05 21.31 13.92
CA ILE A 138 -18.03 21.68 12.51
C ILE A 138 -16.61 21.46 11.99
N VAL A 139 -16.51 20.75 10.87
CA VAL A 139 -15.24 20.50 10.16
C VAL A 139 -15.38 20.92 8.70
N ASP A 140 -14.30 21.38 8.10
CA ASP A 140 -14.32 21.77 6.69
C ASP A 140 -14.35 20.51 5.81
N VAL A 141 -13.54 19.52 6.17
CA VAL A 141 -13.43 18.23 5.48
C VAL A 141 -13.58 17.10 6.49
N LEU A 142 -14.42 16.13 6.19
CA LEU A 142 -14.51 14.86 6.90
C LEU A 142 -13.93 13.73 6.05
N GLY A 143 -12.99 12.98 6.60
CA GLY A 143 -12.38 11.80 5.98
C GLY A 143 -12.97 10.54 6.59
N VAL A 144 -13.47 9.63 5.76
CA VAL A 144 -14.01 8.34 6.22
C VAL A 144 -12.98 7.25 5.97
N GLY A 145 -12.49 6.60 7.03
CA GLY A 145 -11.46 5.58 6.99
C GLY A 145 -10.05 6.16 6.85
N MET A 146 -9.12 5.64 7.63
CA MET A 146 -7.74 6.09 7.71
C MET A 146 -6.79 5.12 7.01
N GLY A 147 -7.15 4.77 5.77
CA GLY A 147 -6.32 3.95 4.88
C GLY A 147 -5.12 4.70 4.29
N ILE A 148 -4.40 4.03 3.39
CA ILE A 148 -3.25 4.62 2.66
C ILE A 148 -3.68 5.80 1.80
N HIS A 149 -4.81 5.69 1.11
CA HIS A 149 -5.34 6.78 0.28
C HIS A 149 -5.77 7.98 1.13
N MET A 150 -6.39 7.74 2.30
CA MET A 150 -6.70 8.85 3.22
C MET A 150 -5.43 9.51 3.76
N SER A 151 -4.37 8.74 4.01
CA SER A 151 -3.07 9.30 4.40
C SER A 151 -2.48 10.19 3.29
N ILE A 152 -2.61 9.80 2.02
CA ILE A 152 -2.19 10.64 0.88
C ILE A 152 -3.04 11.91 0.78
N ALA A 153 -4.36 11.80 0.95
CA ALA A 153 -5.27 12.93 0.93
C ALA A 153 -4.98 13.91 2.06
N SER A 154 -4.82 13.42 3.30
CA SER A 154 -4.49 14.23 4.48
C SER A 154 -3.16 14.92 4.35
N ASN A 155 -2.13 14.23 3.85
CA ASN A 155 -0.82 14.79 3.61
C ASN A 155 -0.84 15.92 2.57
N THR A 156 -1.68 15.76 1.54
CA THR A 156 -1.80 16.75 0.47
C THR A 156 -2.59 17.97 0.95
N LEU A 157 -3.75 17.74 1.59
CA LEU A 157 -4.62 18.79 2.12
C LEU A 157 -3.93 19.61 3.21
N SER A 158 -3.31 18.97 4.21
CA SER A 158 -2.66 19.69 5.32
C SER A 158 -1.50 20.58 4.89
N ARG A 159 -0.86 20.25 3.75
CA ARG A 159 0.21 21.06 3.17
C ARG A 159 -0.31 22.18 2.29
N ALA A 160 -1.33 21.90 1.48
CA ALA A 160 -1.93 22.91 0.62
C ALA A 160 -2.74 23.94 1.41
N ARG A 161 -3.43 23.48 2.47
CA ARG A 161 -4.38 24.23 3.28
C ARG A 161 -4.28 23.82 4.76
N PRO A 162 -3.21 24.22 5.46
CA PRO A 162 -3.06 23.93 6.90
C PRO A 162 -4.12 24.61 7.77
N ASP A 163 -4.85 25.58 7.22
CA ASP A 163 -5.94 26.32 7.87
C ASP A 163 -7.26 25.53 7.90
N LEU A 164 -7.45 24.52 7.05
CA LEU A 164 -8.67 23.72 7.03
C LEU A 164 -8.69 22.74 8.20
N ARG A 165 -9.82 22.68 8.90
CA ARG A 165 -10.07 21.65 9.90
C ARG A 165 -10.47 20.36 9.19
N PHE A 166 -9.50 19.46 9.04
CA PHE A 166 -9.71 18.13 8.48
C PHE A 166 -9.79 17.09 9.60
N LEU A 167 -10.97 16.50 9.80
CA LEU A 167 -11.20 15.39 10.72
C LEU A 167 -11.29 14.07 9.95
N ILE A 168 -10.51 13.06 10.37
CA ILE A 168 -10.56 11.70 9.84
C ILE A 168 -11.19 10.79 10.88
N VAL A 169 -12.19 10.00 10.49
CA VAL A 169 -12.86 9.01 11.34
C VAL A 169 -12.43 7.61 10.92
N GLU A 170 -11.99 6.81 11.88
CA GLU A 170 -11.49 5.44 11.68
C GLU A 170 -12.15 4.48 12.66
N GLU A 171 -12.65 3.36 12.14
CA GLU A 171 -13.37 2.36 12.94
C GLU A 171 -12.41 1.57 13.84
N SER A 172 -11.17 1.38 13.42
CA SER A 172 -10.14 0.73 14.24
C SER A 172 -9.35 1.73 15.11
N ASP A 173 -8.36 1.23 15.84
CA ASP A 173 -7.39 2.02 16.60
C ASP A 173 -6.02 2.11 15.90
N LEU A 174 -5.99 1.85 14.58
CA LEU A 174 -4.78 1.75 13.74
C LEU A 174 -4.85 2.67 12.51
N VAL A 175 -3.69 3.17 12.09
CA VAL A 175 -3.52 3.82 10.79
C VAL A 175 -3.25 2.76 9.72
N ALA A 176 -3.92 2.85 8.57
CA ALA A 176 -3.83 1.89 7.49
C ALA A 176 -4.01 0.45 7.98
N SER A 177 -5.11 0.20 8.70
CA SER A 177 -5.40 -1.04 9.43
C SER A 177 -5.21 -2.30 8.59
N THR A 178 -5.59 -2.30 7.31
CA THR A 178 -5.32 -3.40 6.36
C THR A 178 -3.84 -3.77 6.27
N PHE A 179 -2.93 -2.82 6.40
CA PHE A 179 -1.48 -3.03 6.32
C PHE A 179 -0.81 -3.16 7.70
N ALA A 180 -1.40 -2.58 8.75
CA ALA A 180 -0.85 -2.53 10.09
C ALA A 180 -0.93 -3.84 10.89
N LYS A 181 -1.77 -4.80 10.46
CA LYS A 181 -2.02 -6.09 11.13
C LYS A 181 -0.88 -7.09 10.98
N GLY A 182 0.35 -6.66 11.18
CA GLY A 182 1.57 -7.48 11.22
C GLY A 182 2.31 -7.65 9.90
N ALA A 183 3.58 -8.06 10.04
CA ALA A 183 4.58 -8.14 8.98
C ALA A 183 4.51 -9.43 8.14
N ILE A 184 3.54 -10.31 8.37
CA ILE A 184 3.51 -11.67 7.80
C ILE A 184 3.35 -11.71 6.28
N PHE A 185 2.82 -10.64 5.67
CA PHE A 185 2.76 -10.54 4.23
C PHE A 185 3.64 -9.40 3.74
N GLN A 186 4.30 -9.62 2.61
CA GLN A 186 5.02 -8.57 1.89
C GLN A 186 4.07 -7.78 0.97
N LEU A 187 4.50 -6.57 0.56
CA LEU A 187 3.84 -5.80 -0.49
C LEU A 187 4.02 -6.44 -1.86
N ASN A 188 2.97 -6.48 -2.67
CA ASN A 188 2.96 -7.10 -4.01
C ASN A 188 3.40 -6.16 -5.14
N SER A 189 4.03 -5.06 -4.75
CA SER A 189 4.48 -3.95 -5.57
C SER A 189 5.91 -3.61 -5.15
N PRO A 190 6.83 -3.40 -6.10
CA PRO A 190 8.21 -3.11 -5.77
C PRO A 190 8.34 -1.74 -5.09
N ASN A 191 9.27 -1.71 -4.15
CA ASN A 191 9.70 -0.55 -3.40
C ASN A 191 11.18 -0.30 -3.75
N ARG A 192 11.47 0.86 -4.33
CA ARG A 192 12.84 1.32 -4.62
C ARG A 192 12.91 2.81 -4.36
N PRO A 193 14.04 3.38 -3.91
CA PRO A 193 14.21 4.82 -3.84
C PRO A 193 13.86 5.44 -5.20
N SER A 194 12.98 6.43 -5.21
CA SER A 194 12.72 7.24 -6.40
C SER A 194 13.87 8.24 -6.53
N VAL A 195 14.72 8.06 -7.54
CA VAL A 195 15.64 9.14 -7.97
C VAL A 195 14.75 10.17 -8.68
N GLY A 196 14.80 11.43 -8.24
CA GLY A 196 13.87 12.46 -8.72
C GLY A 196 13.86 12.56 -10.25
N GLY A 197 12.66 12.52 -10.85
CA GLY A 197 12.48 12.76 -12.29
C GLY A 197 12.43 11.53 -13.20
N THR A 198 12.68 10.31 -12.70
CA THR A 198 12.46 9.09 -13.52
C THR A 198 11.00 8.65 -13.49
N GLU A 199 10.46 8.37 -14.68
CA GLU A 199 9.10 7.89 -14.89
C GLU A 199 8.83 6.58 -14.11
N LYS A 200 7.66 6.49 -13.45
CA LYS A 200 7.26 5.35 -12.61
C LYS A 200 6.79 4.18 -13.48
N LYS A 201 7.70 3.51 -14.20
CA LYS A 201 7.37 2.33 -15.00
C LYS A 201 7.28 1.05 -14.14
N LEU A 202 6.47 0.08 -14.56
CA LEU A 202 6.36 -1.22 -13.88
C LEU A 202 7.74 -1.89 -13.80
N GLY A 203 8.19 -2.19 -12.58
CA GLY A 203 9.51 -2.80 -12.32
C GLY A 203 10.65 -1.81 -12.04
N LYS A 204 10.45 -0.50 -12.26
CA LYS A 204 11.39 0.59 -11.94
C LYS A 204 10.74 1.58 -10.93
N GLY A 205 11.49 2.06 -9.95
CA GLY A 205 11.03 3.08 -8.98
C GLY A 205 10.11 2.59 -7.83
N ASN A 206 9.61 3.55 -7.04
CA ASN A 206 8.72 3.33 -5.90
C ASN A 206 7.24 3.25 -6.34
N LEU A 207 6.62 2.07 -6.27
CA LEU A 207 5.20 1.90 -6.58
C LEU A 207 4.28 2.03 -5.35
N ASN A 208 4.87 2.31 -4.19
CA ASN A 208 4.21 2.46 -2.90
C ASN A 208 4.43 3.88 -2.33
N GLU A 209 4.51 4.88 -3.22
CA GLU A 209 4.75 6.26 -2.80
C GLU A 209 3.56 6.82 -2.03
N LEU A 210 3.84 7.30 -0.82
CA LEU A 210 2.93 8.12 -0.05
C LEU A 210 3.10 9.55 -0.54
N ILE A 211 2.39 9.91 -1.62
CA ILE A 211 2.51 11.25 -2.22
C ILE A 211 2.27 12.32 -1.16
N ASN A 212 3.13 13.33 -1.15
CA ASN A 212 3.17 14.34 -0.11
C ASN A 212 3.39 13.79 1.31
N GLY A 213 3.91 12.58 1.49
CA GLY A 213 4.44 12.10 2.77
C GLY A 213 5.87 12.63 2.99
N ILE A 214 6.22 12.97 4.23
CA ILE A 214 7.62 13.20 4.62
C ILE A 214 8.40 11.89 4.80
N VAL A 215 7.74 10.79 5.17
CA VAL A 215 8.34 9.45 5.28
C VAL A 215 7.81 8.56 4.15
N GLN A 216 8.70 7.92 3.42
CA GLN A 216 8.38 6.98 2.34
C GLN A 216 8.75 5.55 2.73
N VAL A 217 8.14 4.56 2.08
CA VAL A 217 8.47 3.14 2.32
C VAL A 217 9.96 2.81 2.07
N PRO A 218 10.62 3.31 1.00
CA PRO A 218 12.07 3.12 0.80
C PRO A 218 12.93 3.72 1.90
N ASP A 219 12.44 4.72 2.64
CA ASP A 219 13.19 5.31 3.76
C ASP A 219 13.29 4.32 4.94
N LEU A 220 12.32 3.40 5.05
CA LEU A 220 12.21 2.45 6.16
C LEU A 220 12.72 1.04 5.80
N SER A 221 12.66 0.65 4.54
CA SER A 221 13.14 -0.65 4.08
C SER A 221 13.69 -0.59 2.66
N ALA A 222 14.91 -1.10 2.48
CA ALA A 222 15.55 -1.25 1.18
C ALA A 222 15.06 -2.51 0.41
N GLN A 223 14.23 -3.35 1.04
CA GLN A 223 13.71 -4.55 0.40
C GLN A 223 12.80 -4.18 -0.78
N LYS A 224 12.95 -4.89 -1.91
CA LYS A 224 12.09 -4.72 -3.08
C LYS A 224 10.62 -4.97 -2.74
N TYR A 225 10.32 -5.98 -1.94
CA TYR A 225 8.97 -6.29 -1.47
C TYR A 225 8.98 -6.28 0.07
N PRO A 226 8.93 -5.10 0.70
CA PRO A 226 9.03 -5.01 2.15
C PRO A 226 7.77 -5.59 2.80
N PRO A 227 7.81 -5.90 4.11
CA PRO A 227 6.61 -6.24 4.85
C PRO A 227 5.51 -5.20 4.62
N ALA A 228 4.26 -5.66 4.49
CA ALA A 228 3.09 -4.80 4.36
C ALA A 228 3.00 -3.79 5.53
N GLN A 229 3.43 -4.20 6.71
CA GLN A 229 3.51 -3.33 7.89
C GLN A 229 4.40 -2.10 7.66
N THR A 230 5.48 -2.19 6.86
CA THR A 230 6.36 -1.04 6.59
C THR A 230 5.61 0.11 5.91
N LEU A 231 4.61 -0.19 5.07
CA LEU A 231 3.73 0.81 4.48
C LEU A 231 2.81 1.47 5.51
N ALA A 232 2.27 0.69 6.46
CA ALA A 232 1.48 1.23 7.56
C ALA A 232 2.32 2.06 8.53
N ASP A 233 3.56 1.65 8.80
CA ASP A 233 4.52 2.38 9.63
C ASP A 233 4.79 3.76 9.00
N ALA A 234 5.09 3.82 7.71
CA ALA A 234 5.29 5.08 7.00
C ALA A 234 4.02 5.96 7.03
N ALA A 235 2.83 5.40 6.81
CA ALA A 235 1.57 6.13 6.89
C ALA A 235 1.32 6.69 8.31
N THR A 236 1.58 5.89 9.35
CA THR A 236 1.46 6.29 10.75
C THR A 236 2.38 7.45 11.09
N LEU A 237 3.65 7.37 10.69
CA LEU A 237 4.64 8.42 10.95
C LEU A 237 4.25 9.72 10.25
N ASN A 238 3.80 9.66 9.00
CA ASN A 238 3.28 10.83 8.29
C ASN A 238 2.08 11.44 8.99
N GLN A 239 1.10 10.64 9.41
CA GLN A 239 -0.05 11.20 10.12
C GLN A 239 0.37 11.84 11.45
N SER A 240 1.33 11.26 12.17
CA SER A 240 1.74 11.77 13.49
C SER A 240 2.26 13.21 13.48
N VAL A 241 2.73 13.69 12.33
CA VAL A 241 3.19 15.08 12.10
C VAL A 241 2.22 15.91 11.27
N ASN A 242 1.14 15.31 10.77
CA ASN A 242 0.09 15.97 10.04
C ASN A 242 -0.82 16.77 11.01
N SER A 243 -1.38 17.88 10.55
CA SER A 243 -2.34 18.69 11.33
C SER A 243 -3.75 18.12 11.35
N SER A 244 -4.09 17.13 10.51
CA SER A 244 -5.42 16.53 10.51
C SER A 244 -5.75 15.85 11.84
N GLU A 245 -6.96 16.09 12.33
CA GLU A 245 -7.55 15.46 13.50
C GLU A 245 -7.94 14.02 13.16
N VAL A 246 -7.82 13.10 14.12
CA VAL A 246 -8.17 11.68 13.95
C VAL A 246 -9.04 11.25 15.12
N LEU A 247 -10.17 10.61 14.80
CA LEU A 247 -11.09 10.00 15.74
C LEU A 247 -11.14 8.48 15.48
N PHE A 248 -10.50 7.70 16.36
CA PHE A 248 -10.46 6.23 16.31
C PHE A 248 -11.67 5.60 17.02
N ASN A 249 -11.95 4.33 16.72
CA ASN A 249 -13.06 3.54 17.28
C ASN A 249 -14.44 4.11 16.95
N TYR A 250 -14.56 4.85 15.85
CA TYR A 250 -15.82 5.40 15.37
C TYR A 250 -16.02 5.04 13.89
N ARG A 251 -17.24 4.69 13.51
CA ARG A 251 -17.63 4.49 12.12
C ARG A 251 -18.72 5.47 11.72
N VAL A 252 -18.65 5.96 10.49
CA VAL A 252 -19.75 6.72 9.88
C VAL A 252 -20.88 5.74 9.57
N THR A 253 -22.06 5.99 10.12
CA THR A 253 -23.25 5.13 9.93
C THR A 253 -24.34 5.80 9.11
N ARG A 254 -24.40 7.13 9.11
CA ARG A 254 -25.40 7.87 8.34
C ARG A 254 -24.88 9.24 7.94
N VAL A 255 -25.18 9.64 6.71
CA VAL A 255 -24.92 10.98 6.17
C VAL A 255 -26.21 11.60 5.66
N GLU A 256 -26.58 12.75 6.22
CA GLU A 256 -27.75 13.50 5.82
C GLU A 256 -27.31 14.81 5.15
N ASP A 257 -27.92 15.16 4.01
CA ASP A 257 -27.71 16.45 3.33
C ASP A 257 -28.73 17.47 3.84
N ARG A 258 -28.35 18.74 3.85
CA ARG A 258 -29.21 19.85 4.26
C ARG A 258 -30.27 20.11 3.19
N LEU A 259 -31.30 19.27 3.13
CA LEU A 259 -32.34 19.32 2.09
C LEU A 259 -33.25 20.57 2.13
N SER A 260 -33.17 21.38 3.18
CA SER A 260 -34.05 22.52 3.42
C SER A 260 -33.30 23.69 4.05
N VAL A 261 -33.58 24.89 3.55
CA VAL A 261 -33.07 26.18 4.10
C VAL A 261 -33.46 26.36 5.58
N PHE A 262 -34.52 25.68 6.05
CA PHE A 262 -35.04 25.78 7.42
C PHE A 262 -34.35 24.89 8.44
N SER A 263 -33.45 23.99 8.02
CA SER A 263 -32.64 23.22 8.97
C SER A 263 -31.55 24.13 9.56
N ASN A 264 -31.35 24.10 10.87
CA ASN A 264 -30.41 24.95 11.61
C ASN A 264 -28.99 24.35 11.68
N TRP A 265 -28.63 23.49 10.73
CA TRP A 265 -27.32 22.84 10.73
C TRP A 265 -26.22 23.82 10.33
N PRO A 266 -25.09 23.82 11.04
CA PRO A 266 -24.01 24.78 10.79
C PRO A 266 -23.14 24.44 9.56
N ALA A 267 -23.34 23.26 8.95
CA ALA A 267 -22.67 22.83 7.74
C ALA A 267 -23.65 22.09 6.83
N ARG A 268 -23.20 21.71 5.64
CA ARG A 268 -24.02 20.99 4.67
C ARG A 268 -24.44 19.61 5.14
N TYR A 269 -23.49 18.81 5.63
CA TYR A 269 -23.74 17.43 6.00
C TYR A 269 -23.86 17.30 7.50
N ARG A 270 -24.89 16.56 7.94
CA ARG A 270 -24.97 16.02 9.29
C ARG A 270 -24.55 14.56 9.22
N VAL A 271 -23.49 14.23 9.94
CA VAL A 271 -22.88 12.90 9.92
C VAL A 271 -23.04 12.24 11.28
N THR A 272 -23.73 11.11 11.32
CA THR A 272 -23.83 10.26 12.50
C THR A 272 -22.64 9.32 12.54
N LEU A 273 -21.89 9.38 13.66
CA LEU A 273 -20.80 8.48 13.96
C LEU A 273 -21.22 7.55 15.09
N THR A 274 -20.96 6.26 14.95
CA THR A 274 -21.25 5.25 15.97
C THR A 274 -19.94 4.71 16.53
N GLN A 275 -19.80 4.73 17.86
CA GLN A 275 -18.64 4.16 18.55
C GLN A 275 -18.66 2.63 18.44
N ALA A 276 -17.55 2.02 18.04
CA ALA A 276 -17.47 0.59 17.71
C ALA A 276 -17.80 -0.32 18.91
N GLU A 277 -17.39 0.05 20.13
CA GLU A 277 -17.55 -0.79 21.33
C GLU A 277 -18.91 -0.59 22.01
N THR A 278 -19.39 0.65 22.11
CA THR A 278 -20.57 1.01 22.92
C THR A 278 -21.83 1.19 22.10
N SER A 279 -21.70 1.26 20.77
CA SER A 279 -22.76 1.71 19.86
C SER A 279 -23.31 3.11 20.17
N GLN A 280 -22.59 3.93 20.95
CA GLN A 280 -22.98 5.30 21.24
C GLN A 280 -22.85 6.15 19.97
N GLU A 281 -23.88 6.95 19.68
CA GLU A 281 -23.88 7.88 18.56
C GLU A 281 -23.38 9.28 18.96
N VAL A 282 -22.60 9.89 18.06
CA VAL A 282 -22.22 11.31 18.11
C VAL A 282 -22.44 11.95 16.75
N ILE A 283 -22.58 13.27 16.71
CA ILE A 283 -22.86 14.01 15.47
C ILE A 283 -21.69 14.94 15.15
N VAL A 284 -21.26 14.90 13.89
CA VAL A 284 -20.31 15.85 13.30
C VAL A 284 -20.97 16.53 12.11
N TYR A 285 -20.68 17.82 11.92
CA TYR A 285 -21.14 18.59 10.76
C TYR A 285 -19.97 18.86 9.82
N ALA A 286 -20.15 18.60 8.52
CA ALA A 286 -19.09 18.72 7.52
C ALA A 286 -19.57 19.42 6.25
N ASN A 287 -18.67 20.11 5.55
CA ASN A 287 -18.96 20.70 4.22
C ASN A 287 -18.58 19.76 3.07
N VAL A 288 -17.48 19.03 3.23
CA VAL A 288 -16.96 18.08 2.24
C VAL A 288 -16.71 16.73 2.92
N ILE A 289 -17.02 15.63 2.24
CA ILE A 289 -16.70 14.27 2.68
C ILE A 289 -15.76 13.63 1.66
N ILE A 290 -14.66 13.05 2.13
CA ILE A 290 -13.78 12.18 1.35
C ILE A 290 -13.94 10.76 1.92
N ASP A 291 -14.52 9.84 1.16
CA ASP A 291 -14.67 8.45 1.56
C ASP A 291 -13.49 7.60 1.04
N GLY A 292 -12.64 7.21 1.98
CA GLY A 292 -11.56 6.25 1.81
C GLY A 292 -11.76 5.00 2.66
N GLY A 293 -13.02 4.66 2.99
CA GLY A 293 -13.45 3.62 3.94
C GLY A 293 -13.05 2.18 3.62
N GLY A 294 -12.16 1.98 2.66
CA GLY A 294 -11.51 0.70 2.38
C GLY A 294 -12.27 -0.18 1.41
N LEU A 295 -11.89 -1.46 1.43
CA LEU A 295 -12.34 -2.46 0.45
C LEU A 295 -13.75 -2.97 0.74
N GLY A 296 -14.28 -2.74 1.95
CA GLY A 296 -15.58 -3.22 2.41
C GLY A 296 -15.47 -4.53 3.19
N VAL A 297 -16.52 -5.36 3.14
CA VAL A 297 -16.61 -6.63 3.86
C VAL A 297 -16.06 -7.75 2.98
N PRO A 298 -15.20 -8.66 3.50
CA PRO A 298 -14.72 -9.79 2.73
C PRO A 298 -15.85 -10.61 2.12
N LYS A 299 -15.77 -10.88 0.83
CA LYS A 299 -16.80 -11.61 0.09
C LYS A 299 -16.65 -13.11 0.30
N VAL A 300 -17.60 -13.74 0.97
CA VAL A 300 -17.75 -15.21 0.99
C VAL A 300 -19.02 -15.63 0.25
N LEU A 301 -19.20 -16.93 -0.01
CA LEU A 301 -20.42 -17.39 -0.67
C LEU A 301 -21.62 -17.25 0.27
N ARG A 302 -22.70 -16.63 -0.19
CA ARG A 302 -23.93 -16.39 0.60
C ARG A 302 -24.41 -17.62 1.38
N GLN A 303 -24.34 -18.80 0.76
CA GLN A 303 -24.77 -20.07 1.37
C GLN A 303 -23.99 -20.47 2.65
N ILE A 304 -22.75 -19.99 2.82
CA ILE A 304 -21.89 -20.27 3.98
C ILE A 304 -21.62 -19.03 4.82
N GLN A 305 -22.20 -17.87 4.47
CA GLN A 305 -22.03 -16.63 5.22
C GLN A 305 -22.32 -16.83 6.72
N PRO A 306 -23.45 -17.47 7.13
CA PRO A 306 -23.74 -17.65 8.56
C PRO A 306 -22.71 -18.52 9.29
N GLU A 307 -22.20 -19.57 8.63
CA GLU A 307 -21.21 -20.46 9.26
C GLU A 307 -19.83 -19.81 9.33
N TYR A 308 -19.45 -19.02 8.31
CA TYR A 308 -18.25 -18.17 8.38
C TYR A 308 -18.34 -17.15 9.52
N GLU A 309 -19.46 -16.44 9.65
CA GLU A 309 -19.67 -15.45 10.71
C GLU A 309 -19.61 -16.09 12.09
N SER A 310 -20.29 -17.22 12.29
CA SER A 310 -20.25 -17.98 13.54
C SER A 310 -18.84 -18.43 13.91
N GLN A 311 -18.06 -18.98 12.96
CA GLN A 311 -16.67 -19.37 13.23
C GLN A 311 -15.77 -18.16 13.48
N ARG A 312 -16.02 -17.05 12.79
CA ARG A 312 -15.29 -15.79 12.99
C ARG A 312 -15.54 -15.26 14.40
N GLU A 313 -16.79 -15.15 14.84
CA GLU A 313 -17.16 -14.72 16.19
C GLU A 313 -16.53 -15.61 17.26
N GLN A 314 -16.64 -16.94 17.11
CA GLN A 314 -16.03 -17.88 18.03
C GLN A 314 -14.51 -17.67 18.14
N SER A 315 -13.84 -17.36 17.02
CA SER A 315 -12.40 -17.10 17.01
C SER A 315 -11.98 -15.75 17.60
N LEU A 316 -12.89 -14.78 17.66
CA LEU A 316 -12.66 -13.52 18.35
C LEU A 316 -12.75 -13.71 19.87
N ILE A 317 -13.61 -14.62 20.33
CA ILE A 317 -13.80 -14.97 21.74
C ILE A 317 -12.68 -15.89 22.22
N ASP A 318 -12.45 -16.99 21.49
CA ASP A 318 -11.44 -18.01 21.80
C ASP A 318 -10.31 -17.96 20.78
N LYS A 319 -9.18 -17.37 21.17
CA LYS A 319 -7.97 -17.30 20.33
C LYS A 319 -7.35 -18.67 20.02
N SER A 320 -7.75 -19.73 20.71
CA SER A 320 -7.35 -21.11 20.41
C SER A 320 -8.27 -21.81 19.42
N PHE A 321 -9.47 -21.27 19.19
CA PHE A 321 -10.40 -21.79 18.20
C PHE A 321 -9.91 -21.47 16.78
N MET A 322 -9.84 -22.52 15.95
CA MET A 322 -9.31 -22.44 14.60
C MET A 322 -10.41 -22.74 13.57
N PRO A 323 -10.88 -21.71 12.85
CA PRO A 323 -11.88 -21.91 11.81
C PRO A 323 -11.40 -22.83 10.71
N ASP A 324 -12.33 -23.59 10.18
CA ASP A 324 -12.12 -24.34 8.96
C ASP A 324 -12.48 -23.50 7.73
N ILE A 325 -13.31 -22.46 7.90
CA ILE A 325 -13.59 -21.46 6.88
C ILE A 325 -13.09 -20.10 7.36
N THR A 326 -12.29 -19.44 6.54
CA THR A 326 -11.81 -18.09 6.84
C THR A 326 -11.61 -17.26 5.57
N THR A 327 -11.37 -15.97 5.75
CA THR A 327 -10.95 -15.06 4.68
C THR A 327 -9.46 -14.81 4.81
N THR A 328 -8.82 -14.35 3.73
CA THR A 328 -7.40 -13.98 3.76
C THR A 328 -7.09 -12.91 4.83
N GLU A 329 -8.02 -11.99 5.09
CA GLU A 329 -7.87 -10.93 6.10
C GLU A 329 -7.95 -11.46 7.54
N ASP A 330 -8.92 -12.33 7.84
CA ASP A 330 -9.05 -12.92 9.16
C ASP A 330 -7.88 -13.89 9.45
N ALA A 331 -7.48 -14.67 8.44
CA ALA A 331 -6.31 -15.54 8.54
C ALA A 331 -5.03 -14.75 8.79
N ARG A 332 -4.84 -13.62 8.08
CA ARG A 332 -3.72 -12.69 8.34
C ARG A 332 -3.69 -12.23 9.78
N THR A 333 -4.83 -11.74 10.27
CA THR A 333 -4.96 -11.18 11.61
C THR A 333 -4.57 -12.23 12.66
N ARG A 334 -5.01 -13.48 12.48
CA ARG A 334 -4.60 -14.60 13.33
C ARG A 334 -3.12 -14.87 13.25
N PHE A 335 -2.57 -14.99 12.03
CA PHE A 335 -1.18 -15.36 11.84
C PHE A 335 -0.27 -14.37 12.52
N SER A 336 -0.55 -13.08 12.40
CA SER A 336 0.25 -12.01 13.00
C SER A 336 0.26 -12.06 14.54
N ASN A 337 -0.73 -12.72 15.13
CA ASN A 337 -0.83 -12.94 16.57
C ASN A 337 -0.34 -14.34 17.01
N SER A 338 -0.05 -15.24 16.05
CA SER A 338 0.39 -16.60 16.32
C SER A 338 1.91 -16.70 16.38
N LYS A 339 2.43 -17.51 17.32
CA LYS A 339 3.85 -17.86 17.34
C LYS A 339 4.19 -18.93 16.30
N THR A 340 3.21 -19.69 15.83
CA THR A 340 3.37 -20.83 14.91
C THR A 340 2.24 -20.81 13.87
N PRO A 341 2.18 -19.78 13.01
CA PRO A 341 1.05 -19.55 12.10
C PRO A 341 0.76 -20.69 11.12
N LEU A 342 1.76 -21.47 10.71
CA LEU A 342 1.61 -22.55 9.72
C LEU A 342 1.22 -23.89 10.33
N ARG A 343 1.39 -24.06 11.65
CA ARG A 343 1.15 -25.34 12.34
C ARG A 343 -0.26 -25.90 12.10
N GLU A 344 -1.25 -25.03 12.00
CA GLU A 344 -2.66 -25.39 11.80
C GLU A 344 -2.96 -25.96 10.40
N TYR A 345 -2.09 -25.66 9.44
CA TYR A 345 -2.23 -26.08 8.05
C TYR A 345 -1.31 -27.26 7.72
N SER A 346 -0.39 -27.63 8.63
CA SER A 346 0.50 -28.79 8.49
C SER A 346 -0.29 -30.06 8.17
N ASP A 347 0.11 -30.74 7.10
CA ASP A 347 -0.49 -31.99 6.61
C ASP A 347 -1.99 -31.89 6.23
N LYS A 348 -2.56 -30.67 6.12
CA LYS A 348 -3.94 -30.43 5.69
C LYS A 348 -4.06 -30.22 4.19
N VAL A 349 -5.22 -30.54 3.64
CA VAL A 349 -5.64 -30.12 2.30
C VAL A 349 -6.39 -28.80 2.45
N VAL A 350 -5.88 -27.75 1.83
CA VAL A 350 -6.39 -26.38 2.00
C VAL A 350 -6.89 -25.87 0.66
N ALA A 351 -8.15 -25.47 0.58
CA ALA A 351 -8.65 -24.71 -0.57
C ALA A 351 -8.37 -23.23 -0.39
N ILE A 352 -7.79 -22.60 -1.41
CA ILE A 352 -7.69 -21.14 -1.54
C ILE A 352 -8.59 -20.74 -2.71
N VAL A 353 -9.61 -19.93 -2.42
CA VAL A 353 -10.66 -19.54 -3.36
C VAL A 353 -10.37 -18.13 -3.88
N GLY A 354 -10.28 -17.99 -5.20
CA GLY A 354 -9.92 -16.75 -5.90
C GLY A 354 -8.56 -16.91 -6.59
N GLY A 355 -8.42 -16.46 -7.83
CA GLY A 355 -7.18 -16.66 -8.62
C GLY A 355 -7.30 -16.49 -10.13
N GLY A 356 -8.53 -16.40 -10.64
CA GLY A 356 -8.80 -16.13 -12.05
C GLY A 356 -8.44 -14.70 -12.47
N PRO A 357 -8.54 -14.37 -13.76
CA PRO A 357 -8.09 -13.11 -14.35
C PRO A 357 -8.68 -11.85 -13.69
N ARG A 358 -9.86 -11.98 -13.08
CA ARG A 358 -10.59 -10.90 -12.41
C ARG A 358 -10.37 -10.86 -10.89
N SER A 359 -9.60 -11.78 -10.32
CA SER A 359 -9.36 -11.89 -8.87
C SER A 359 -8.05 -11.25 -8.45
N GLY A 360 -8.04 -10.74 -7.22
CA GLY A 360 -6.89 -10.11 -6.62
C GLY A 360 -5.70 -11.07 -6.39
N ASP A 361 -4.57 -10.53 -5.98
CA ASP A 361 -3.35 -11.26 -5.62
C ASP A 361 -3.43 -11.90 -4.23
N SER A 362 -4.50 -11.65 -3.46
CA SER A 362 -4.67 -12.15 -2.09
C SER A 362 -4.50 -13.66 -1.99
N SER A 363 -4.97 -14.42 -2.99
CA SER A 363 -4.77 -15.87 -3.01
C SER A 363 -3.31 -16.26 -3.27
N LYS A 364 -2.61 -15.58 -4.18
CA LYS A 364 -1.19 -15.85 -4.47
C LYS A 364 -0.31 -15.55 -3.25
N VAL A 365 -0.54 -14.44 -2.57
CA VAL A 365 0.16 -14.10 -1.31
C VAL A 365 -0.04 -15.18 -0.26
N PHE A 366 -1.27 -15.70 -0.14
CA PHE A 366 -1.56 -16.76 0.83
C PHE A 366 -0.95 -18.11 0.43
N ILE A 367 -0.88 -18.40 -0.87
CA ILE A 367 -0.17 -19.57 -1.42
C ILE A 367 1.32 -19.47 -1.09
N GLU A 368 1.98 -18.33 -1.36
CA GLU A 368 3.39 -18.10 -1.02
C GLU A 368 3.67 -18.39 0.46
N LEU A 369 2.77 -17.94 1.33
CA LEU A 369 2.90 -18.16 2.75
C LEU A 369 2.77 -19.64 3.14
N LEU A 370 1.73 -20.34 2.68
CA LEU A 370 1.49 -21.75 3.02
C LEU A 370 2.55 -22.68 2.42
N ASP A 371 3.12 -22.31 1.27
CA ASP A 371 4.17 -23.06 0.57
C ASP A 371 5.59 -22.64 1.01
N ARG A 372 5.69 -21.73 1.98
CA ARG A 372 6.95 -21.23 2.56
C ARG A 372 7.92 -20.59 1.56
N LEU A 373 7.39 -19.81 0.63
CA LEU A 373 8.17 -19.13 -0.42
C LEU A 373 8.64 -17.72 -0.01
N GLU A 374 8.25 -17.23 1.17
CA GLU A 374 8.68 -15.96 1.75
C GLU A 374 9.93 -16.15 2.65
N ASP A 375 10.50 -15.04 3.15
CA ASP A 375 11.64 -15.08 4.10
C ASP A 375 11.25 -15.80 5.40
N GLY A 376 12.18 -16.59 5.95
CA GLY A 376 11.99 -17.39 7.15
C GLY A 376 11.54 -16.58 8.39
N ALA A 377 11.85 -15.29 8.43
CA ALA A 377 11.43 -14.38 9.50
C ALA A 377 9.90 -14.25 9.63
N TYR A 378 9.14 -14.50 8.55
CA TYR A 378 7.68 -14.34 8.52
C TYR A 378 6.91 -15.53 9.12
N TYR A 379 7.58 -16.67 9.36
CA TYR A 379 6.96 -17.88 9.94
C TYR A 379 7.04 -17.93 11.47
N GLY A 380 7.50 -16.86 12.13
CA GLY A 380 7.59 -16.78 13.58
C GLY A 380 8.51 -17.86 14.17
N LYS A 381 7.95 -18.75 14.99
CA LYS A 381 8.65 -19.91 15.57
C LYS A 381 8.38 -21.20 14.80
N ASP A 382 7.71 -21.16 13.65
CA ASP A 382 7.57 -22.35 12.83
C ASP A 382 8.93 -22.76 12.28
N LYS A 383 9.45 -23.87 12.81
CA LYS A 383 10.72 -24.44 12.35
C LYS A 383 10.51 -25.16 11.02
N ALA A 384 11.60 -25.43 10.29
CA ALA A 384 11.59 -26.30 9.10
C ALA A 384 10.97 -27.70 9.35
N GLN A 385 10.88 -28.13 10.61
CA GLN A 385 10.30 -29.41 11.03
C GLN A 385 8.76 -29.42 11.02
N ILE A 386 8.10 -28.27 11.08
CA ILE A 386 6.65 -28.20 10.90
C ILE A 386 6.41 -28.40 9.41
N ARG A 387 5.63 -29.42 9.03
CA ARG A 387 5.39 -29.73 7.63
C ARG A 387 4.53 -28.64 6.98
N ASN A 388 4.63 -28.54 5.65
CA ASN A 388 3.77 -27.66 4.87
C ASN A 388 2.33 -28.21 4.83
N ALA A 389 1.42 -27.44 4.25
CA ALA A 389 0.15 -27.99 3.81
C ALA A 389 0.40 -29.21 2.93
N ARG A 390 -0.35 -30.28 3.14
CA ARG A 390 -0.23 -31.50 2.32
C ARG A 390 -0.53 -31.20 0.86
N LYS A 391 -1.53 -30.33 0.63
CA LYS A 391 -1.98 -29.94 -0.70
C LYS A 391 -2.76 -28.63 -0.64
N ILE A 392 -2.51 -27.75 -1.60
CA ILE A 392 -3.21 -26.48 -1.79
C ILE A 392 -4.06 -26.59 -3.04
N VAL A 393 -5.38 -26.55 -2.88
CA VAL A 393 -6.35 -26.55 -3.99
C VAL A 393 -6.68 -25.09 -4.33
N TRP A 394 -6.15 -24.60 -5.43
CA TRP A 394 -6.30 -23.21 -5.85
C TRP A 394 -7.49 -23.04 -6.80
N ILE A 395 -8.64 -22.68 -6.24
CA ILE A 395 -9.91 -22.57 -6.97
C ILE A 395 -10.04 -21.22 -7.66
N GLY A 396 -10.41 -21.25 -8.93
CA GLY A 396 -10.53 -20.08 -9.79
C GLY A 396 -9.29 -19.78 -10.61
N ALA A 397 -8.17 -20.44 -10.34
CA ALA A 397 -6.95 -20.29 -11.11
C ALA A 397 -7.11 -20.89 -12.52
N ASP A 398 -6.99 -20.04 -13.53
CA ASP A 398 -7.01 -20.44 -14.93
C ASP A 398 -5.56 -20.52 -15.43
N ILE A 399 -4.90 -21.63 -15.09
CA ILE A 399 -3.48 -21.85 -15.36
C ILE A 399 -3.37 -23.11 -16.22
N GLU A 400 -2.90 -22.92 -17.44
CA GLU A 400 -2.72 -24.01 -18.41
C GLU A 400 -1.42 -24.77 -18.16
N ASP A 401 -0.33 -24.05 -17.86
CA ASP A 401 0.97 -24.63 -17.55
C ASP A 401 1.88 -23.65 -16.75
N CYS A 402 3.06 -24.13 -16.34
CA CYS A 402 4.04 -23.33 -15.60
C CYS A 402 4.64 -22.15 -16.39
N LEU A 403 4.88 -22.30 -17.69
CA LEU A 403 5.49 -21.27 -18.52
C LEU A 403 4.50 -20.11 -18.73
N ASN A 404 3.24 -20.45 -19.01
CA ASN A 404 2.11 -19.54 -19.07
C ASN A 404 1.98 -18.78 -17.74
N PHE A 405 2.02 -19.49 -16.60
CA PHE A 405 1.97 -18.85 -15.29
C PHE A 405 3.14 -17.87 -15.08
N VAL A 406 4.38 -18.27 -15.34
CA VAL A 406 5.56 -17.39 -15.14
C VAL A 406 5.52 -16.17 -16.07
N SER A 407 5.01 -16.34 -17.29
CA SER A 407 4.90 -15.25 -18.27
C SER A 407 3.81 -14.24 -17.90
N ASN A 408 2.72 -14.69 -17.27
CA ASN A 408 1.55 -13.87 -16.97
C ASN A 408 1.48 -13.38 -15.50
N ALA A 409 2.13 -14.08 -14.59
CA ALA A 409 2.22 -13.71 -13.19
C ALA A 409 3.26 -12.61 -12.97
N LYS A 410 3.08 -11.82 -11.91
CA LYS A 410 4.16 -10.94 -11.45
C LYS A 410 5.36 -11.78 -11.07
N VAL A 411 6.55 -11.29 -11.39
CA VAL A 411 7.84 -11.92 -11.01
C VAL A 411 7.89 -12.28 -9.51
N ARG A 412 7.25 -11.48 -8.64
CA ARG A 412 7.12 -11.81 -7.21
C ARG A 412 6.64 -13.26 -7.00
N TYR A 413 5.61 -13.67 -7.71
CA TYR A 413 4.95 -14.97 -7.54
C TYR A 413 5.61 -16.10 -8.32
N ALA A 414 6.78 -15.87 -8.94
CA ALA A 414 7.45 -16.89 -9.75
C ALA A 414 7.77 -18.17 -8.95
N GLY A 415 7.98 -18.06 -7.64
CA GLY A 415 8.20 -19.22 -6.75
C GLY A 415 7.05 -20.23 -6.78
N ILE A 416 5.79 -19.77 -6.95
CA ILE A 416 4.60 -20.62 -7.04
C ILE A 416 4.71 -21.60 -8.23
N ALA A 417 5.43 -21.23 -9.29
CA ALA A 417 5.65 -22.10 -10.44
C ALA A 417 6.36 -23.41 -10.05
N GLY A 418 7.20 -23.40 -9.00
CA GLY A 418 7.84 -24.61 -8.47
C GLY A 418 6.83 -25.63 -7.96
N GLY A 419 5.83 -25.18 -7.19
CA GLY A 419 4.73 -26.03 -6.71
C GLY A 419 3.82 -26.51 -7.85
N LEU A 420 3.57 -25.65 -8.85
CA LEU A 420 2.80 -26.01 -10.06
C LEU A 420 3.51 -27.02 -10.96
N LYS A 421 4.85 -26.98 -11.04
CA LYS A 421 5.64 -27.87 -11.92
C LYS A 421 5.43 -29.34 -11.59
N LYS A 422 5.35 -29.66 -10.30
CA LYS A 422 5.10 -31.02 -9.81
C LYS A 422 3.71 -31.54 -10.25
N PHE A 423 2.72 -30.64 -10.28
CA PHE A 423 1.37 -30.96 -10.74
C PHE A 423 1.35 -31.23 -12.25
N PHE A 424 1.91 -30.34 -13.06
CA PHE A 424 1.93 -30.49 -14.52
C PHE A 424 2.85 -31.61 -15.02
N SER A 425 3.86 -32.01 -14.24
CA SER A 425 4.71 -33.16 -14.57
C SER A 425 4.07 -34.52 -14.29
N GLY A 426 2.80 -34.57 -13.84
CA GLY A 426 2.09 -35.82 -13.56
C GLY A 426 2.62 -36.58 -12.33
N VAL A 427 3.41 -35.94 -11.46
CA VAL A 427 3.87 -36.52 -10.19
C VAL A 427 2.79 -36.26 -9.14
N VAL A 428 1.67 -36.98 -9.28
CA VAL A 428 0.38 -36.72 -8.63
C VAL A 428 0.46 -36.72 -7.10
N ASP A 429 1.38 -37.49 -6.52
CA ASP A 429 1.54 -37.61 -5.06
C ASP A 429 2.46 -36.54 -4.41
N LYS A 430 3.01 -35.60 -5.20
CA LYS A 430 3.90 -34.52 -4.70
C LYS A 430 3.49 -33.11 -5.12
N GLY A 431 2.41 -32.95 -5.89
CA GLY A 431 1.91 -31.62 -6.26
C GLY A 431 1.38 -30.85 -5.04
N GLU A 432 2.20 -29.96 -4.49
CA GLU A 432 1.83 -29.10 -3.35
C GLU A 432 0.70 -28.11 -3.73
N ILE A 433 0.56 -27.75 -5.02
CA ILE A 433 -0.41 -26.78 -5.51
C ILE A 433 -1.17 -27.34 -6.73
N GLN A 434 -2.50 -27.43 -6.64
CA GLN A 434 -3.40 -27.85 -7.72
C GLN A 434 -4.28 -26.67 -8.17
N PRO A 435 -4.09 -26.13 -9.40
CA PRO A 435 -5.04 -25.18 -9.96
C PRO A 435 -6.36 -25.88 -10.32
N VAL A 436 -7.49 -25.26 -9.97
CA VAL A 436 -8.84 -25.74 -10.30
C VAL A 436 -9.60 -24.60 -10.98
N PRO A 437 -9.68 -24.60 -12.33
CA PRO A 437 -10.36 -23.54 -13.06
C PRO A 437 -11.88 -23.61 -12.82
N GLY A 438 -12.52 -22.44 -12.85
CA GLY A 438 -13.96 -22.28 -12.63
C GLY A 438 -14.30 -21.50 -11.35
N ARG A 439 -15.60 -21.29 -11.13
CA ARG A 439 -16.13 -20.54 -9.98
C ARG A 439 -16.63 -21.51 -8.92
N LEU A 440 -16.28 -21.27 -7.67
CA LEU A 440 -16.89 -21.99 -6.55
C LEU A 440 -18.38 -21.64 -6.48
N THR A 441 -19.25 -22.63 -6.63
CA THR A 441 -20.71 -22.47 -6.63
C THR A 441 -21.34 -23.07 -5.39
N ARG A 442 -20.82 -24.20 -4.89
CA ARG A 442 -21.34 -24.87 -3.69
C ARG A 442 -20.26 -25.22 -2.68
N VAL A 443 -20.62 -25.10 -1.40
CA VAL A 443 -19.79 -25.56 -0.28
C VAL A 443 -20.68 -26.33 0.69
N LYS A 444 -20.26 -27.54 1.08
CA LYS A 444 -21.01 -28.41 2.00
C LYS A 444 -20.06 -29.09 2.98
N ARG A 445 -20.37 -29.01 4.28
CA ARG A 445 -19.68 -29.76 5.33
C ARG A 445 -20.03 -31.24 5.26
N LEU A 446 -19.04 -32.11 5.33
CA LEU A 446 -19.16 -33.57 5.36
C LEU A 446 -19.18 -34.08 6.81
N LYS A 447 -19.66 -35.31 7.00
CA LYS A 447 -19.76 -35.95 8.34
C LYS A 447 -18.42 -36.08 9.06
N ASN A 448 -17.33 -36.18 8.30
CA ASN A 448 -15.97 -36.30 8.81
C ASN A 448 -15.27 -34.95 9.05
N GLN A 449 -16.04 -33.85 9.15
CA GLN A 449 -15.54 -32.48 9.34
C GLN A 449 -14.76 -31.88 8.16
N GLN A 450 -14.73 -32.54 7.00
CA GLN A 450 -14.16 -31.98 5.77
C GLN A 450 -15.20 -31.18 4.99
N TRP A 451 -14.73 -30.40 4.02
CA TRP A 451 -15.55 -29.56 3.15
C TRP A 451 -15.55 -30.11 1.73
N LYS A 452 -16.75 -30.39 1.21
CA LYS A 452 -16.97 -30.66 -0.22
C LYS A 452 -17.24 -29.33 -0.93
N LEU A 453 -16.43 -29.05 -1.94
CA LEU A 453 -16.48 -27.84 -2.76
C LEU A 453 -16.87 -28.21 -4.19
N GLU A 454 -17.92 -27.60 -4.73
CA GLU A 454 -18.34 -27.78 -6.12
C GLU A 454 -17.95 -26.53 -6.93
N VAL A 455 -17.16 -26.74 -7.97
CA VAL A 455 -16.58 -25.70 -8.82
C VAL A 455 -17.12 -25.87 -10.23
N THR A 456 -17.83 -24.85 -10.72
CA THR A 456 -18.45 -24.83 -12.05
C THR A 456 -17.57 -24.03 -13.02
N ARG A 457 -17.19 -24.65 -14.14
CA ARG A 457 -16.40 -24.04 -15.21
C ARG A 457 -17.27 -23.21 -16.15
N GLN A 458 -16.64 -22.48 -17.06
CA GLN A 458 -17.34 -21.65 -18.06
C GLN A 458 -18.21 -22.48 -19.01
N ASP A 459 -17.80 -23.72 -19.29
CA ASP A 459 -18.55 -24.69 -20.10
C ASP A 459 -19.74 -25.33 -19.36
N GLY A 460 -20.01 -24.91 -18.11
CA GLY A 460 -21.06 -25.46 -17.26
C GLY A 460 -20.70 -26.78 -16.56
N SER A 461 -19.57 -27.41 -16.89
CA SER A 461 -19.11 -28.62 -16.21
C SER A 461 -18.77 -28.32 -14.75
N THR A 462 -19.05 -29.27 -13.86
CA THR A 462 -18.81 -29.11 -12.43
C THR A 462 -17.82 -30.15 -11.93
N THR A 463 -16.81 -29.70 -11.19
CA THR A 463 -15.83 -30.56 -10.52
C THR A 463 -16.00 -30.48 -9.02
N THR A 464 -15.61 -31.53 -8.30
CA THR A 464 -15.68 -31.58 -6.83
C THR A 464 -14.29 -31.65 -6.23
N GLN A 465 -14.07 -30.90 -5.15
CA GLN A 465 -12.87 -30.97 -4.31
C GLN A 465 -13.28 -31.28 -2.86
N VAL A 466 -12.49 -32.08 -2.16
CA VAL A 466 -12.67 -32.34 -0.71
C VAL A 466 -11.45 -31.83 0.02
N VAL A 467 -11.66 -30.93 0.97
CA VAL A 467 -10.58 -30.22 1.68
C VAL A 467 -10.85 -30.16 3.17
N ASP A 468 -9.80 -29.95 3.96
CA ASP A 468 -9.91 -29.80 5.41
C ASP A 468 -10.20 -28.34 5.79
N LYS A 469 -9.67 -27.36 5.04
CA LYS A 469 -9.86 -25.93 5.28
C LYS A 469 -10.14 -25.14 4.00
N VAL A 470 -10.83 -24.01 4.13
CA VAL A 470 -11.21 -23.11 3.03
C VAL A 470 -10.83 -21.67 3.36
N ILE A 471 -10.11 -21.02 2.45
CA ILE A 471 -9.65 -19.63 2.59
C ILE A 471 -10.17 -18.81 1.42
N PHE A 472 -10.97 -17.79 1.72
CA PHE A 472 -11.56 -16.89 0.73
C PHE A 472 -10.65 -15.69 0.45
N GLY A 473 -10.14 -15.64 -0.78
CA GLY A 473 -9.43 -14.50 -1.40
C GLY A 473 -10.24 -13.88 -2.54
N THR A 474 -11.56 -13.95 -2.48
CA THR A 474 -12.52 -13.59 -3.54
C THR A 474 -12.87 -12.10 -3.63
N GLY A 475 -12.14 -11.24 -2.93
CA GLY A 475 -12.38 -9.80 -2.88
C GLY A 475 -13.35 -9.39 -1.77
N TYR A 476 -14.03 -8.25 -1.97
CA TYR A 476 -14.83 -7.59 -0.96
C TYR A 476 -16.14 -7.06 -1.56
N ASP A 477 -17.19 -7.02 -0.75
CA ASP A 477 -18.43 -6.30 -1.06
C ASP A 477 -18.38 -4.91 -0.41
N SER A 478 -18.75 -3.88 -1.16
CA SER A 478 -18.75 -2.49 -0.67
C SER A 478 -19.82 -2.29 0.38
N ASN A 479 -19.47 -1.65 1.51
CA ASN A 479 -20.42 -1.14 2.50
C ASN A 479 -20.69 0.37 2.35
N ALA A 480 -20.15 1.01 1.30
CA ALA A 480 -20.25 2.46 1.15
C ALA A 480 -21.71 2.91 0.97
N ALA A 481 -22.54 2.11 0.28
CA ALA A 481 -23.96 2.41 0.09
C ALA A 481 -24.71 2.60 1.40
N GLU A 482 -24.46 1.77 2.41
CA GLU A 482 -25.20 1.78 3.68
C GLU A 482 -25.15 3.16 4.34
N LYS A 483 -23.99 3.82 4.30
CA LYS A 483 -23.75 5.14 4.90
C LYS A 483 -24.51 6.28 4.22
N TYR A 484 -24.73 6.13 2.91
CA TYR A 484 -25.34 7.15 2.05
C TYR A 484 -26.77 6.80 1.65
N THR A 485 -27.36 5.74 2.23
CA THR A 485 -28.75 5.31 1.97
C THR A 485 -29.73 6.47 2.05
N SER A 486 -29.64 7.30 3.10
CA SER A 486 -30.47 8.51 3.27
C SER A 486 -30.33 9.57 2.17
N LEU A 487 -29.28 9.51 1.35
CA LEU A 487 -29.07 10.36 0.17
C LEU A 487 -29.49 9.65 -1.13
N LEU A 488 -29.61 8.33 -1.09
CA LEU A 488 -29.73 7.44 -2.22
C LEU A 488 -31.01 6.61 -2.16
N ASP A 489 -32.01 6.95 -1.36
CA ASP A 489 -33.16 6.07 -1.11
C ASP A 489 -34.00 5.75 -2.37
N ARG A 490 -33.81 6.49 -3.48
CA ARG A 490 -34.54 6.32 -4.73
C ARG A 490 -33.69 6.66 -5.95
N ASP A 491 -33.89 5.94 -7.05
CA ASP A 491 -33.26 6.23 -8.35
C ASP A 491 -33.83 7.49 -9.03
N HIS A 492 -33.36 7.78 -10.25
CA HIS A 492 -33.83 8.92 -11.05
C HIS A 492 -35.33 8.83 -11.42
N ASN A 493 -36.01 7.71 -11.20
CA ASN A 493 -37.45 7.54 -11.40
C ASN A 493 -38.23 7.49 -10.08
N GLY A 494 -37.57 7.71 -8.94
CA GLY A 494 -38.21 7.64 -7.63
C GLY A 494 -38.40 6.22 -7.10
N VAL A 495 -37.78 5.21 -7.72
CA VAL A 495 -37.89 3.80 -7.31
C VAL A 495 -36.82 3.47 -6.25
N PRO A 496 -37.17 2.86 -5.11
CA PRO A 496 -36.19 2.42 -4.13
C PRO A 496 -35.16 1.46 -4.73
N PHE A 497 -33.88 1.61 -4.39
CA PHE A 497 -32.85 0.67 -4.82
C PHE A 497 -33.06 -0.68 -4.13
N ASN A 498 -33.55 -1.67 -4.88
CA ASN A 498 -33.67 -3.04 -4.41
C ASN A 498 -32.41 -3.85 -4.73
N GLY A 499 -31.66 -4.26 -3.71
CA GLY A 499 -30.71 -5.38 -3.75
C GLY A 499 -29.33 -5.14 -4.39
N ASP A 500 -29.15 -4.09 -5.20
CA ASP A 500 -27.86 -3.72 -5.79
C ASP A 500 -27.24 -2.49 -5.11
N ASN A 501 -25.91 -2.46 -4.98
CA ASN A 501 -25.17 -1.30 -4.47
C ASN A 501 -25.47 -0.07 -5.37
N PRO A 502 -26.19 0.97 -4.91
CA PRO A 502 -26.55 2.12 -5.74
C PRO A 502 -25.33 2.86 -6.29
N LEU A 503 -24.19 2.81 -5.58
CA LEU A 503 -22.93 3.41 -6.02
C LEU A 503 -22.31 2.68 -7.22
N SER A 504 -22.77 1.47 -7.58
CA SER A 504 -22.29 0.77 -8.77
C SER A 504 -22.89 1.28 -10.08
N ARG A 505 -23.88 2.19 -10.01
CA ARG A 505 -24.52 2.78 -11.19
C ARG A 505 -23.85 4.11 -11.54
N SER A 506 -23.44 4.26 -12.80
CA SER A 506 -22.79 5.47 -13.31
C SER A 506 -23.65 6.73 -13.16
N GLU A 507 -24.98 6.57 -13.14
CA GLU A 507 -25.96 7.65 -12.97
C GLU A 507 -25.87 8.37 -11.61
N VAL A 508 -25.43 7.63 -10.58
CA VAL A 508 -25.35 8.10 -9.20
C VAL A 508 -24.01 8.79 -8.93
N LEU A 509 -23.06 8.72 -9.87
CA LEU A 509 -21.69 9.18 -9.67
C LEU A 509 -21.21 10.08 -10.80
N GLN A 510 -20.88 11.32 -10.44
CA GLN A 510 -20.23 12.25 -11.35
C GLN A 510 -18.72 11.97 -11.40
N ARG A 511 -18.17 11.89 -12.62
CA ARG A 511 -16.73 11.83 -12.86
C ARG A 511 -16.08 13.17 -12.52
N ILE A 512 -15.00 13.14 -11.73
CA ILE A 512 -14.21 14.32 -11.38
C ILE A 512 -12.85 14.23 -12.04
N GLU A 513 -12.55 15.21 -12.87
CA GLU A 513 -11.30 15.30 -13.61
C GLU A 513 -10.34 16.28 -12.93
N GLY A 514 -9.06 15.95 -12.99
CA GLY A 514 -7.97 16.79 -12.48
C GLY A 514 -6.72 16.58 -13.32
N LYS A 515 -5.72 17.44 -13.16
CA LYS A 515 -4.46 17.33 -13.90
C LYS A 515 -3.46 16.47 -13.13
N ILE A 516 -2.92 15.45 -13.78
CA ILE A 516 -1.78 14.66 -13.31
C ILE A 516 -0.71 14.77 -14.38
N ASP A 517 0.47 15.29 -14.03
CA ASP A 517 1.59 15.51 -14.96
C ASP A 517 1.18 16.26 -16.25
N GLY A 518 0.28 17.25 -16.10
CA GLY A 518 -0.25 18.06 -17.19
C GLY A 518 -1.41 17.44 -17.97
N VAL A 519 -1.73 16.16 -17.75
CA VAL A 519 -2.79 15.43 -18.45
C VAL A 519 -4.09 15.43 -17.63
N THR A 520 -5.18 15.86 -18.25
CA THR A 520 -6.52 15.75 -17.65
C THR A 520 -6.89 14.27 -17.48
N THR A 521 -7.12 13.86 -16.24
CA THR A 521 -7.34 12.47 -15.85
C THR A 521 -8.52 12.39 -14.90
N LEU A 522 -9.30 11.31 -14.96
CA LEU A 522 -10.29 11.00 -13.92
C LEU A 522 -9.58 10.75 -12.57
N VAL A 523 -9.75 11.67 -11.62
CA VAL A 523 -9.11 11.64 -10.29
C VAL A 523 -10.02 11.12 -9.20
N SER A 524 -11.34 11.27 -9.34
CA SER A 524 -12.31 10.78 -8.36
C SER A 524 -13.69 10.60 -8.99
N LYS A 525 -14.60 10.05 -8.20
CA LYS A 525 -16.04 10.05 -8.44
C LYS A 525 -16.70 10.77 -7.28
N ARG A 526 -17.69 11.59 -7.59
CA ARG A 526 -18.46 12.38 -6.65
C ARG A 526 -19.90 11.92 -6.64
N LEU A 527 -20.52 11.83 -5.47
CA LEU A 527 -21.93 11.48 -5.38
C LEU A 527 -22.77 12.53 -6.14
N SER A 528 -23.69 12.06 -6.97
CA SER A 528 -24.59 12.90 -7.75
C SER A 528 -26.03 12.48 -7.45
N ILE A 529 -26.80 13.39 -6.86
CA ILE A 529 -28.25 13.20 -6.76
C ILE A 529 -28.91 13.63 -8.08
N PRO A 530 -29.82 12.80 -8.65
CA PRO A 530 -30.59 13.11 -9.84
C PRO A 530 -31.27 14.48 -9.78
N ALA A 531 -31.30 15.20 -10.90
CA ALA A 531 -31.78 16.57 -10.99
C ALA A 531 -33.25 16.77 -10.53
N ASN A 532 -34.07 15.73 -10.64
CA ASN A 532 -35.48 15.76 -10.20
C ASN A 532 -35.67 15.60 -8.69
N GLN A 533 -34.63 15.25 -7.93
CA GLN A 533 -34.62 15.30 -6.47
C GLN A 533 -33.90 16.57 -5.93
N ARG A 534 -33.34 17.40 -6.82
CA ARG A 534 -32.69 18.66 -6.45
C ARG A 534 -33.75 19.71 -6.13
N ARG A 535 -33.90 20.06 -4.85
CA ARG A 535 -34.57 21.31 -4.45
C ARG A 535 -33.67 22.55 -4.66
N THR A 536 -32.37 22.35 -4.89
CA THR A 536 -31.36 23.39 -5.15
C THR A 536 -30.28 22.87 -6.12
N GLU A 537 -29.70 23.73 -6.97
CA GLU A 537 -28.69 23.37 -7.99
C GLU A 537 -27.31 22.93 -7.43
N VAL A 538 -27.17 22.76 -6.11
CA VAL A 538 -25.87 22.60 -5.46
C VAL A 538 -25.36 21.16 -5.57
N SER A 539 -24.32 20.94 -6.37
CA SER A 539 -23.64 19.64 -6.50
C SER A 539 -23.20 19.09 -5.15
N GLN A 540 -23.40 17.79 -4.88
CA GLN A 540 -22.90 17.18 -3.63
C GLN A 540 -21.38 17.13 -3.59
N GLU A 541 -20.81 17.29 -2.40
CA GLU A 541 -19.36 17.34 -2.15
C GLU A 541 -18.91 16.09 -1.37
N ILE A 542 -19.33 14.92 -1.86
CA ILE A 542 -18.95 13.60 -1.31
C ILE A 542 -18.11 12.88 -2.37
N TYR A 543 -16.83 12.70 -2.10
CA TYR A 543 -15.84 12.16 -3.04
C TYR A 543 -15.35 10.78 -2.62
N PHE A 544 -15.12 9.89 -3.59
CA PHE A 544 -14.59 8.55 -3.34
C PHE A 544 -13.13 8.43 -3.78
N VAL A 545 -12.28 7.88 -2.91
CA VAL A 545 -10.85 7.66 -3.16
C VAL A 545 -10.44 6.21 -2.91
N GLY A 546 -9.27 5.81 -3.41
CA GLY A 546 -8.74 4.46 -3.23
C GLY A 546 -9.69 3.39 -3.75
N SER A 547 -9.98 2.36 -2.94
CA SER A 547 -10.93 1.31 -3.31
C SER A 547 -12.38 1.80 -3.45
N GLY A 548 -12.77 2.88 -2.77
CA GLY A 548 -14.09 3.49 -2.95
C GLY A 548 -14.31 3.99 -4.38
N PHE A 549 -13.26 4.48 -5.03
CA PHE A 549 -13.28 4.89 -6.45
C PHE A 549 -13.53 3.71 -7.41
N VAL A 550 -12.98 2.54 -7.06
CA VAL A 550 -13.06 1.29 -7.83
C VAL A 550 -14.44 0.64 -7.71
N LEU A 551 -14.99 0.58 -6.50
CA LEU A 551 -16.29 -0.07 -6.22
C LEU A 551 -17.48 0.65 -6.88
N ALA A 552 -17.22 1.85 -7.40
CA ALA A 552 -18.17 2.75 -8.04
C ALA A 552 -18.32 2.56 -9.56
N ASP A 553 -17.35 1.94 -10.25
CA ASP A 553 -17.49 1.52 -11.65
C ASP A 553 -16.46 0.41 -11.97
N PRO A 554 -16.88 -0.86 -12.06
CA PRO A 554 -16.00 -1.97 -12.38
C PRO A 554 -15.46 -1.94 -13.83
N GLN A 555 -16.07 -1.16 -14.74
CA GLN A 555 -15.70 -1.14 -16.15
C GLN A 555 -14.36 -0.45 -16.39
N ASP A 556 -14.02 0.56 -15.59
CA ASP A 556 -12.70 1.22 -15.60
C ASP A 556 -11.55 0.25 -15.17
N LEU A 557 -11.87 -0.99 -14.77
CA LEU A 557 -10.92 -2.06 -14.44
C LEU A 557 -10.98 -3.28 -15.35
N VAL A 558 -11.88 -3.31 -16.36
CA VAL A 558 -11.92 -4.40 -17.32
C VAL A 558 -10.67 -4.31 -18.20
N GLY A 559 -9.72 -5.23 -17.98
CA GLY A 559 -8.43 -5.28 -18.70
C GLY A 559 -7.22 -4.80 -17.87
N LEU A 560 -7.44 -4.02 -16.81
CA LEU A 560 -6.42 -3.74 -15.80
C LEU A 560 -6.50 -4.83 -14.75
N GLN A 561 -5.50 -5.72 -14.69
CA GLN A 561 -5.36 -6.63 -13.54
C GLN A 561 -5.47 -5.76 -12.28
N VAL A 562 -6.53 -5.93 -11.47
CA VAL A 562 -6.79 -5.19 -10.20
C VAL A 562 -5.56 -5.18 -9.27
N ASN A 563 -4.63 -6.08 -9.56
CA ASN A 563 -3.34 -6.32 -8.95
C ASN A 563 -2.22 -5.35 -9.37
N ARG A 564 -2.35 -4.59 -10.45
CA ARG A 564 -1.36 -3.56 -10.82
C ARG A 564 -1.73 -2.24 -10.12
N LEU A 565 -0.91 -1.84 -9.15
CA LEU A 565 -0.70 -0.44 -8.77
C LEU A 565 -1.88 0.30 -8.09
N ALA A 566 -2.60 -0.26 -7.10
CA ALA A 566 -3.61 0.53 -6.39
C ALA A 566 -3.03 1.86 -5.84
N ILE A 567 -1.85 1.84 -5.22
CA ILE A 567 -1.21 3.08 -4.72
C ILE A 567 -0.57 3.88 -5.85
N ALA A 568 0.20 3.26 -6.75
CA ALA A 568 0.86 4.01 -7.82
C ALA A 568 -0.10 4.60 -8.87
N LEU A 569 -1.28 4.00 -9.07
CA LEU A 569 -2.32 4.49 -9.99
C LEU A 569 -3.32 5.40 -9.28
N LEU A 570 -3.84 4.99 -8.11
CA LEU A 570 -4.86 5.77 -7.39
C LEU A 570 -4.27 6.79 -6.42
N GLY A 571 -3.00 6.66 -6.03
CA GLY A 571 -2.30 7.63 -5.19
C GLY A 571 -2.19 9.00 -5.85
N PRO A 572 -1.65 9.13 -7.08
CA PRO A 572 -1.62 10.40 -7.80
C PRO A 572 -3.02 11.02 -7.97
N LYS A 573 -4.02 10.19 -8.29
CA LYS A 573 -5.43 10.60 -8.36
C LYS A 573 -5.95 11.15 -7.03
N THR A 574 -5.64 10.46 -5.93
CA THR A 574 -6.03 10.88 -4.58
C THR A 574 -5.38 12.22 -4.20
N ALA A 575 -4.09 12.39 -4.51
CA ALA A 575 -3.39 13.66 -4.29
C ALA A 575 -3.94 14.79 -5.17
N ALA A 576 -4.23 14.52 -6.44
CA ALA A 576 -4.82 15.49 -7.35
C ALA A 576 -6.22 15.93 -6.89
N LEU A 577 -7.08 15.00 -6.45
CA LEU A 577 -8.36 15.35 -5.83
C LEU A 577 -8.17 16.23 -4.59
N ALA A 578 -7.27 15.85 -3.69
CA ALA A 578 -7.00 16.61 -2.48
C ALA A 578 -6.53 18.05 -2.80
N ALA A 579 -5.74 18.22 -3.86
CA ALA A 579 -5.34 19.53 -4.36
C ALA A 579 -6.54 20.33 -4.90
N LEU A 580 -7.44 19.71 -5.68
CA LEU A 580 -8.67 20.36 -6.16
C LEU A 580 -9.57 20.82 -5.01
N ILE A 581 -9.73 19.99 -3.97
CA ILE A 581 -10.50 20.36 -2.77
C ILE A 581 -9.83 21.53 -2.03
N ALA A 582 -8.51 21.53 -1.93
CA ALA A 582 -7.76 22.64 -1.33
C ALA A 582 -7.95 23.96 -2.09
N GLU A 583 -7.98 23.91 -3.42
CA GLU A 583 -8.23 25.05 -4.30
C GLU A 583 -9.69 25.55 -4.18
N SER A 584 -10.68 24.65 -4.24
CA SER A 584 -12.09 25.03 -4.14
C SER A 584 -12.47 25.60 -2.77
N ALA A 585 -11.83 25.12 -1.70
CA ALA A 585 -12.03 25.64 -0.36
C ALA A 585 -11.54 27.10 -0.19
N GLN A 586 -10.79 27.68 -1.15
CA GLN A 586 -10.49 29.12 -1.13
C GLN A 586 -11.74 29.95 -1.42
N ALA A 587 -12.61 29.47 -2.31
CA ALA A 587 -13.88 30.12 -2.63
C ALA A 587 -14.91 30.00 -1.49
N LEU A 588 -14.89 28.90 -0.73
CA LEU A 588 -15.79 28.69 0.41
C LEU A 588 -15.50 29.66 1.58
N ASN A 589 -14.25 30.09 1.77
CA ASN A 589 -13.90 31.05 2.81
C ASN A 589 -14.29 32.50 2.44
N SER A 590 -14.47 32.82 1.16
CA SER A 590 -14.95 34.15 0.72
C SER A 590 -16.47 34.33 0.84
N GLU A 591 -17.24 33.25 1.00
CA GLU A 591 -18.71 33.27 1.15
C GLU A 591 -19.20 32.77 2.52
N LYS A 592 -18.32 32.73 3.54
CA LYS A 592 -18.80 32.46 4.91
C LYS A 592 -19.77 33.59 5.31
N PRO A 593 -21.02 33.28 5.71
CA PRO A 593 -21.90 34.28 6.28
C PRO A 593 -21.17 34.97 7.44
N ASP A 594 -21.24 36.29 7.47
CA ASP A 594 -20.54 37.14 8.44
C ASP A 594 -20.96 36.77 9.88
N TYR A 595 -20.23 35.83 10.46
CA TYR A 595 -20.19 35.63 11.90
C TYR A 595 -19.11 36.56 12.41
N SER A 596 -19.53 37.70 12.97
CA SER A 596 -18.63 38.77 13.41
C SER A 596 -17.41 38.21 14.18
N PRO A 597 -16.18 38.46 13.72
CA PRO A 597 -14.99 37.96 14.36
C PRO A 597 -14.70 38.75 15.65
N ILE A 598 -14.35 38.04 16.72
CA ILE A 598 -13.66 38.64 17.86
C ILE A 598 -12.29 39.12 17.36
N THR A 599 -12.12 40.44 17.41
CA THR A 599 -11.00 41.22 16.90
C THR A 599 -9.65 40.76 17.46
N ARG A 600 -8.67 40.51 16.59
CA ARG A 600 -7.24 40.64 16.91
C ARG A 600 -6.59 41.64 15.96
N ILE A 601 -5.95 42.63 16.57
CA ILE A 601 -5.28 43.80 16.00
C ILE A 601 -4.00 43.37 15.26
N PRO A 602 -3.60 44.05 14.15
CA PRO A 602 -2.59 43.57 13.21
C PRO A 602 -1.15 43.93 13.63
N PHE A 603 -0.17 43.15 13.15
CA PHE A 603 1.22 43.58 13.04
C PHE A 603 1.66 43.57 11.57
N LEU A 604 2.36 44.65 11.25
CA LEU A 604 2.71 45.17 9.94
C LEU A 604 3.67 44.29 9.13
N SER A 605 3.46 44.33 7.81
CA SER A 605 4.33 43.84 6.75
C SER A 605 5.57 44.72 6.55
N GLU A 606 6.72 44.12 6.26
CA GLU A 606 7.80 44.80 5.51
C GLU A 606 8.35 43.95 4.36
N ASN A 607 8.37 44.63 3.21
CA ASN A 607 8.91 44.36 1.88
C ASN A 607 10.15 43.46 1.76
N VAL A 608 10.12 42.52 0.80
CA VAL A 608 11.35 41.99 0.15
C VAL A 608 11.20 42.05 -1.37
N LYS A 609 12.11 42.81 -1.99
CA LYS A 609 12.26 43.01 -3.43
C LYS A 609 12.77 41.75 -4.13
N ALA A 610 12.23 41.51 -5.32
CA ALA A 610 12.68 40.51 -6.28
C ALA A 610 14.12 40.78 -6.76
N SER A 611 14.95 39.73 -6.77
CA SER A 611 16.06 39.58 -7.72
C SER A 611 16.44 38.10 -7.85
N SER A 612 16.14 37.52 -9.02
CA SER A 612 16.98 36.46 -9.63
C SER A 612 18.11 37.17 -10.42
N PRO A 613 19.23 36.54 -10.88
CA PRO A 613 19.40 35.13 -11.24
C PRO A 613 20.82 34.51 -11.00
N ARG A 614 20.95 33.18 -11.14
CA ARG A 614 21.83 32.47 -12.11
C ARG A 614 22.22 31.06 -11.66
N MET A 615 21.79 30.13 -12.49
CA MET A 615 22.20 28.74 -12.58
C MET A 615 23.62 28.66 -13.16
N THR A 616 24.49 27.81 -12.60
CA THR A 616 25.71 27.37 -13.28
C THR A 616 25.82 25.86 -13.16
N LEU A 617 25.54 25.15 -14.26
CA LEU A 617 25.85 23.74 -14.44
C LEU A 617 27.33 23.61 -14.80
N ARG A 618 28.07 22.77 -14.08
CA ARG A 618 29.33 22.19 -14.55
C ARG A 618 29.26 20.68 -14.43
N SER A 619 29.50 20.02 -15.56
CA SER A 619 29.63 18.57 -15.70
C SER A 619 31.04 18.10 -15.35
N ARG A 620 31.17 16.82 -14.96
CA ARG A 620 31.88 15.78 -15.74
C ARG A 620 31.85 14.41 -15.05
N ALA A 621 31.40 13.44 -15.84
CA ALA A 621 31.80 12.03 -15.95
C ALA A 621 31.84 11.12 -14.71
N ASN A 622 30.99 10.09 -14.73
CA ASN A 622 31.42 8.69 -14.81
C ASN A 622 30.37 7.89 -15.58
N TYR A 623 30.84 7.05 -16.51
CA TYR A 623 30.04 6.30 -17.48
C TYR A 623 29.44 5.06 -16.81
N ASN A 624 28.14 4.83 -17.00
CA ASN A 624 27.47 3.60 -16.57
C ASN A 624 27.86 2.46 -17.51
N GLU A 625 28.44 1.39 -16.95
CA GLU A 625 28.29 0.05 -17.51
C GLU A 625 26.78 -0.23 -17.60
N ALA A 626 26.29 -0.74 -18.74
CA ALA A 626 24.90 -1.17 -18.82
C ALA A 626 24.69 -2.25 -17.75
N GLU A 627 23.67 -2.11 -16.90
CA GLU A 627 23.41 -3.15 -15.91
C GLU A 627 23.06 -4.45 -16.64
N PRO A 628 23.57 -5.63 -16.20
CA PRO A 628 23.30 -6.93 -16.83
C PRO A 628 21.81 -7.24 -17.06
N TYR A 629 20.93 -6.54 -16.34
CA TYR A 629 19.48 -6.64 -16.43
C TYR A 629 18.88 -5.99 -17.70
N ASP A 630 19.34 -4.80 -18.08
CA ASP A 630 18.81 -4.12 -19.27
C ASP A 630 19.29 -4.86 -20.55
N GLU A 631 20.49 -5.46 -20.50
CA GLU A 631 21.00 -6.34 -21.57
C GLU A 631 20.16 -7.62 -21.72
N LEU A 632 19.84 -8.31 -20.61
CA LEU A 632 19.00 -9.52 -20.64
C LEU A 632 17.57 -9.23 -21.11
N TYR A 633 16.99 -8.10 -20.70
CA TYR A 633 15.64 -7.70 -21.10
C TYR A 633 15.58 -7.29 -22.58
N LEU A 634 16.54 -6.50 -23.06
CA LEU A 634 16.67 -6.16 -24.47
C LEU A 634 16.85 -7.42 -25.33
N THR A 635 17.71 -8.33 -24.87
CA THR A 635 17.95 -9.62 -25.52
C THR A 635 16.67 -10.45 -25.60
N ALA A 636 15.90 -10.55 -24.51
CA ALA A 636 14.64 -11.31 -24.48
C ALA A 636 13.56 -10.71 -25.40
N LYS A 637 13.42 -9.38 -25.41
CA LYS A 637 12.50 -8.67 -26.31
C LYS A 637 12.89 -8.86 -27.77
N PHE A 638 14.18 -8.72 -28.07
CA PHE A 638 14.71 -8.96 -29.41
C PHE A 638 14.45 -10.40 -29.87
N PHE A 639 14.65 -11.40 -29.01
CA PHE A 639 14.29 -12.79 -29.32
C PHE A 639 12.80 -13.01 -29.50
N GLY A 640 11.95 -12.26 -28.79
CA GLY A 640 10.50 -12.27 -29.02
C GLY A 640 10.16 -11.91 -30.47
N ILE A 641 10.79 -10.85 -30.99
CA ILE A 641 10.62 -10.39 -32.37
C ILE A 641 11.21 -11.41 -33.36
N LEU A 642 12.43 -11.90 -33.11
CA LEU A 642 13.09 -12.85 -34.02
C LEU A 642 12.35 -14.19 -34.18
N LYS A 643 11.56 -14.62 -33.19
CA LYS A 643 10.80 -15.88 -33.26
C LYS A 643 9.77 -15.90 -34.40
N GLU A 644 9.39 -14.74 -34.93
CA GLU A 644 8.46 -14.62 -36.05
C GLU A 644 9.14 -14.85 -37.41
N PHE A 645 10.47 -14.98 -37.43
CA PHE A 645 11.28 -15.12 -38.64
C PHE A 645 11.92 -16.50 -38.75
N SER A 646 12.07 -16.97 -39.99
CA SER A 646 12.81 -18.19 -40.31
C SER A 646 14.24 -17.83 -40.69
N PHE A 647 15.21 -18.51 -40.06
CA PHE A 647 16.64 -18.35 -40.32
C PHE A 647 17.21 -19.63 -40.93
N GLU A 648 18.12 -19.52 -41.89
CA GLU A 648 18.90 -20.66 -42.38
C GLU A 648 19.74 -21.25 -41.24
N THR A 649 19.82 -22.58 -41.19
CA THR A 649 20.49 -23.33 -40.11
C THR A 649 22.00 -23.27 -40.24
N ASP A 650 22.70 -23.16 -39.12
CA ASP A 650 24.17 -23.09 -39.00
C ASP A 650 24.82 -21.79 -39.52
N ASP A 651 24.03 -20.75 -39.79
CA ASP A 651 24.55 -19.42 -40.12
C ASP A 651 24.70 -18.50 -38.90
N GLU A 652 25.66 -17.58 -39.01
CA GLU A 652 25.91 -16.50 -38.05
C GLU A 652 25.26 -15.20 -38.52
N TYR A 653 24.44 -14.63 -37.64
CA TYR A 653 23.67 -13.43 -37.89
C TYR A 653 24.17 -12.33 -36.99
N GLN A 654 24.39 -11.15 -37.57
CA GLN A 654 24.73 -9.93 -36.85
C GLN A 654 23.68 -8.88 -37.19
N PHE A 655 23.24 -8.14 -36.18
CA PHE A 655 22.38 -6.97 -36.34
C PHE A 655 23.02 -5.78 -35.67
N GLU A 656 23.21 -4.71 -36.42
CA GLU A 656 23.54 -3.42 -35.85
C GLU A 656 22.29 -2.55 -35.84
N VAL A 657 21.91 -2.01 -34.69
CA VAL A 657 20.81 -1.04 -34.56
C VAL A 657 21.39 0.34 -34.30
N LYS A 658 21.22 1.27 -35.25
CA LYS A 658 21.64 2.66 -35.14
C LYS A 658 20.46 3.59 -34.92
N ARG A 659 20.69 4.62 -34.12
CA ARG A 659 19.77 5.74 -33.97
C ARG A 659 20.04 6.78 -35.05
N PHE A 660 19.05 7.08 -35.88
CA PHE A 660 19.04 8.21 -36.81
C PHE A 660 18.14 9.32 -36.31
N ARG A 661 18.23 10.51 -36.92
CA ARG A 661 17.35 11.65 -36.60
C ARG A 661 15.85 11.35 -36.79
N SER A 662 15.52 10.39 -37.66
CA SER A 662 14.16 9.98 -38.00
C SER A 662 13.67 8.77 -37.18
N GLY A 663 14.48 8.17 -36.32
CA GLY A 663 14.14 6.98 -35.54
C GLY A 663 15.27 5.95 -35.50
N TYR A 664 14.98 4.74 -35.03
CA TYR A 664 15.93 3.63 -34.97
C TYR A 664 15.88 2.80 -36.25
N PHE A 665 17.04 2.43 -36.77
CA PHE A 665 17.14 1.56 -37.93
C PHE A 665 18.13 0.44 -37.62
N VAL A 666 17.78 -0.78 -38.01
CA VAL A 666 18.79 -1.82 -38.21
C VAL A 666 19.64 -1.35 -39.38
N THR A 667 20.97 -1.41 -39.34
CA THR A 667 21.83 -0.82 -40.39
C THR A 667 22.77 -1.78 -41.07
N GLU A 668 23.08 -2.91 -40.45
CA GLU A 668 23.95 -3.90 -41.07
C GLU A 668 23.57 -5.30 -40.58
N SER A 669 23.40 -6.22 -41.54
CA SER A 669 23.28 -7.63 -41.24
C SER A 669 24.09 -8.49 -42.17
N LYS A 670 24.86 -9.40 -41.60
CA LYS A 670 25.55 -10.46 -42.34
C LYS A 670 24.61 -11.67 -42.35
N GLY A 671 24.31 -12.20 -43.53
CA GLY A 671 23.55 -13.45 -43.70
C GLY A 671 22.03 -13.35 -43.83
N ILE A 672 21.42 -12.15 -43.95
CA ILE A 672 19.95 -12.02 -44.00
C ILE A 672 19.49 -11.33 -45.30
N ALA A 673 18.41 -11.85 -45.90
CA ALA A 673 17.78 -11.25 -47.07
C ALA A 673 17.18 -9.86 -46.73
N LYS A 674 17.34 -8.89 -47.66
CA LYS A 674 16.89 -7.50 -47.49
C LYS A 674 15.40 -7.34 -47.11
N VAL A 675 14.53 -8.22 -47.59
CA VAL A 675 13.09 -8.19 -47.29
C VAL A 675 12.81 -8.48 -45.81
N THR A 676 13.51 -9.46 -45.23
CA THR A 676 13.43 -9.80 -43.80
C THR A 676 13.92 -8.64 -42.92
N TYR A 677 14.90 -7.88 -43.42
CA TYR A 677 15.44 -6.69 -42.76
C TYR A 677 14.41 -5.55 -42.67
N ASP A 678 13.71 -5.23 -43.75
CA ASP A 678 12.73 -4.12 -43.77
C ASP A 678 11.56 -4.42 -42.82
N THR A 679 11.11 -5.68 -42.79
CA THR A 679 10.05 -6.15 -41.87
C THR A 679 10.50 -6.11 -40.41
N LEU A 680 11.71 -6.59 -40.11
CA LEU A 680 12.26 -6.57 -38.75
C LEU A 680 12.44 -5.13 -38.24
N SER A 681 12.99 -4.24 -39.06
CA SER A 681 13.17 -2.84 -38.70
C SER A 681 11.81 -2.16 -38.45
N LEU A 682 10.79 -2.47 -39.24
CA LEU A 682 9.44 -1.93 -39.04
C LEU A 682 8.80 -2.44 -37.74
N GLN A 683 8.90 -3.74 -37.44
CA GLN A 683 8.37 -4.31 -36.20
C GLN A 683 9.07 -3.73 -34.96
N MET A 684 10.40 -3.58 -35.01
CA MET A 684 11.17 -2.96 -33.92
C MET A 684 10.80 -1.49 -33.72
N GLN A 685 10.53 -0.75 -34.81
CA GLN A 685 10.05 0.65 -34.74
C GLN A 685 8.63 0.76 -34.18
N GLN A 686 7.79 -0.27 -34.35
CA GLN A 686 6.42 -0.31 -33.83
C GLN A 686 6.35 -0.75 -32.35
N ASP A 687 7.35 -1.48 -31.85
CA ASP A 687 7.44 -1.82 -30.41
C ASP A 687 8.00 -0.64 -29.62
N THR A 688 7.08 0.20 -29.11
CA THR A 688 7.42 1.38 -28.30
C THR A 688 8.24 1.04 -27.04
N ASP A 689 8.02 -0.13 -26.42
CA ASP A 689 8.81 -0.54 -25.26
C ASP A 689 10.26 -0.83 -25.64
N PHE A 690 10.46 -1.43 -26.82
CA PHE A 690 11.78 -1.74 -27.36
C PHE A 690 12.55 -0.46 -27.73
N ILE A 691 11.88 0.51 -28.35
CA ILE A 691 12.47 1.82 -28.70
C ILE A 691 12.86 2.61 -27.46
N ASP A 692 11.98 2.67 -26.45
CA ASP A 692 12.26 3.33 -25.18
C ASP A 692 13.50 2.72 -24.48
N LEU A 693 13.65 1.39 -24.57
CA LEU A 693 14.79 0.68 -24.00
C LEU A 693 16.08 1.00 -24.74
N LEU A 694 16.05 1.07 -26.07
CA LEU A 694 17.18 1.52 -26.88
C LEU A 694 17.57 2.96 -26.58
N ASP A 695 16.60 3.87 -26.43
CA ASP A 695 16.83 5.27 -26.03
C ASP A 695 17.52 5.37 -24.66
N SER A 696 17.14 4.48 -23.73
CA SER A 696 17.76 4.39 -22.41
C SER A 696 19.21 3.91 -22.45
N LEU A 697 19.54 2.99 -23.37
CA LEU A 697 20.88 2.39 -23.47
C LEU A 697 21.86 3.23 -24.30
N ILE A 698 21.38 3.82 -25.40
CA ILE A 698 22.18 4.68 -26.29
C ILE A 698 22.34 6.09 -25.71
N GLY A 699 21.42 6.50 -24.82
CA GLY A 699 21.36 7.84 -24.26
C GLY A 699 20.73 8.82 -25.24
N ALA A 700 19.78 9.62 -24.75
CA ALA A 700 18.96 10.53 -25.57
C ALA A 700 19.74 11.56 -26.42
N GLY A 701 21.06 11.72 -26.24
CA GLY A 701 21.89 12.73 -26.89
C GLY A 701 22.95 12.25 -27.89
N SER A 702 23.14 10.95 -28.13
CA SER A 702 24.21 10.46 -29.02
C SER A 702 23.66 9.88 -30.33
N PRO A 703 23.55 10.67 -31.41
CA PRO A 703 23.04 10.21 -32.71
C PRO A 703 24.01 9.27 -33.47
N ARG A 704 25.09 8.82 -32.83
CA ARG A 704 26.11 7.94 -33.42
C ARG A 704 26.40 6.68 -32.61
N SER A 705 25.64 6.40 -31.55
CA SER A 705 25.78 5.11 -30.85
C SER A 705 24.99 4.02 -31.56
N SER A 706 25.52 2.80 -31.55
CA SER A 706 24.85 1.61 -32.06
C SER A 706 24.80 0.49 -31.03
N VAL A 707 23.75 -0.32 -31.06
CA VAL A 707 23.68 -1.58 -30.34
C VAL A 707 23.94 -2.69 -31.35
N ASN A 708 24.97 -3.49 -31.10
CA ASN A 708 25.29 -4.65 -31.91
C ASN A 708 24.83 -5.92 -31.21
N LEU A 709 24.06 -6.73 -31.92
CA LEU A 709 23.50 -8.00 -31.48
C LEU A 709 24.04 -9.10 -32.39
N ARG A 710 24.68 -10.13 -31.81
CA ARG A 710 25.15 -11.30 -32.55
C ARG A 710 24.49 -12.57 -32.02
N PHE A 711 24.01 -13.40 -32.93
CA PHE A 711 23.44 -14.71 -32.61
C PHE A 711 23.68 -15.70 -33.75
N ARG A 712 23.48 -16.99 -33.48
CA ARG A 712 23.63 -18.07 -34.45
C ARG A 712 22.39 -18.95 -34.45
N SER A 713 22.01 -19.49 -35.61
CA SER A 713 20.99 -20.54 -35.67
C SER A 713 21.69 -21.90 -35.62
N ASN A 714 21.22 -22.84 -34.80
CA ASN A 714 21.75 -24.21 -34.85
C ASN A 714 21.02 -25.08 -35.91
N LYS A 715 21.55 -26.27 -36.20
CA LYS A 715 20.94 -27.31 -37.06
C LYS A 715 19.45 -27.61 -36.85
N ARG A 716 18.88 -27.24 -35.71
CA ARG A 716 17.46 -27.43 -35.39
C ARG A 716 16.62 -26.15 -35.56
N GLY A 717 17.20 -25.11 -36.15
CA GLY A 717 16.56 -23.79 -36.31
C GLY A 717 16.43 -22.99 -35.02
N ASN A 718 17.08 -23.40 -33.92
CA ASN A 718 17.01 -22.63 -32.68
C ASN A 718 18.02 -21.50 -32.71
N ILE A 719 17.58 -20.32 -32.28
CA ILE A 719 18.43 -19.15 -32.16
C ILE A 719 19.23 -19.23 -30.85
N ILE A 720 20.55 -19.17 -30.97
CA ILE A 720 21.52 -19.15 -29.88
C ILE A 720 22.12 -17.75 -29.80
N PHE A 721 21.88 -17.05 -28.69
CA PHE A 721 22.52 -15.78 -28.41
C PHE A 721 24.02 -15.93 -28.27
N ASP A 722 24.79 -15.06 -28.92
CA ASP A 722 26.26 -15.06 -28.81
C ASP A 722 26.71 -13.87 -27.95
N SER A 723 26.43 -12.63 -28.38
CA SER A 723 26.83 -11.44 -27.64
C SER A 723 25.99 -10.20 -27.97
N LEU A 724 25.96 -9.25 -27.03
CA LEU A 724 25.45 -7.89 -27.22
C LEU A 724 26.54 -6.92 -26.78
N TYR A 725 26.81 -5.91 -27.61
CA TYR A 725 27.77 -4.86 -27.28
C TYR A 725 27.30 -3.50 -27.76
N LEU A 726 27.57 -2.48 -26.94
CA LEU A 726 27.30 -1.09 -27.25
C LEU A 726 28.53 -0.47 -27.91
N SER A 727 28.36 0.07 -29.11
CA SER A 727 29.42 0.80 -29.81
C SER A 727 29.10 2.29 -29.77
N PHE A 728 30.03 3.07 -29.20
CA PHE A 728 29.96 4.52 -29.20
C PHE A 728 30.99 5.04 -30.21
N GLU A 729 30.55 5.64 -31.30
CA GLU A 729 31.45 6.35 -32.22
C GLU A 729 32.00 7.60 -31.50
N LYS A 730 33.32 7.74 -31.45
CA LYS A 730 34.01 8.85 -30.76
C LYS A 730 33.82 10.20 -31.46
#